data_AF-A0A4R4E786-F1
#
_entry.id   AF-A0A4R4E786-F1
#
_cell.length_a   1.000
_cell.length_b   1.000
_cell.length_c   1.000
_cell.angle_alpha   90.00
_cell.angle_beta   90.00
_cell.angle_gamma   90.00
#
_symmetry.space_group_name_H-M   'P 1'
#
loop_
_entity.id
_entity.type
_entity.pdbx_description
1 polymer ?
#
loop_
_entity_poly.entity_id
_entity_poly.type
_entity_poly.pdbx_seq_one_letter_code
_entity_poly.pdbx_strand_id
1 'polypeptide(L)'
;MTFSCRTVLLLLFTTFSVAVLHAQRNWKPHSVLASGTWYRVAVPADGVYKMDAAFLSGLGLGAAIPSAALRVWGGGAGAVPESNATPRVDDLEEVALLVQDGGDGSLGGSDYVLFYARGPHPWQKDSVNRSFTHEQNPYSDVAWYFITVGGNGKRVGTAAGGGGPQVVTGFDEHIYYEKDSVNFLSSGKDWWGEEFSNLPGRTLSRSFAPDAPDVLAGTQLQLRTRVAARSIGNGSSFRIELNGAPALQVPVLPVSGIFNDLFAQQSSQTGYTIYSGSGFSLTYTYVPGGPNAQGWLDWFEVVYRRALRLPAGRQLLFRDWSSVGGGGATFQLSGASSSTGVWDVTDPFNARAVSGTLSGGTFSFGAATDRLREYAAFGTDFPVPAAAGTVPNQDLHATTPADLLIVTHPAFVAQAQQLSAFHRQHDGLRVVTVSTEQVYREFSGGSPDPGALRDFVKMYYDRYRSTWGASGKYLLLLGRGSFDYKDRVRNNSNFVPVYESPISLDPLSTYASDDFFGFLDDNEDINSGLVLNTLDIGIGRIPARNATEAQNFVNKVLAYHSPASFGPWRNNATFVADDGDYNLHLDDAETMAATAAAQDPFLNETKIYLDAYRKEGGTAGGTYPQANAAINNNILNGTLIWNYSGHGGYARLAEETIADQDIINNWNNANRLPLFVTATCDFAPYDLPGINSLGEDLLVRPRTGAIALMTTNRVVFAFSNRLLNNNYLKVALQPDANGRYKTLGEAVQASKNLTYSTSGDLTNNRKFALLGDPAMTIGFPKGRVRPLLLNGHPIANIDTLSATEFAEIEGEVTDIAGARLSDFSGTVSLTLFDKPQTVRTLGNDPTSTPVPFQLQTNSLFRGKVTAQGGRFKFRFRLPRDINFQYGAGRMSFYAQDSSRDATGVSGNVLIGGLAPGAITDNEGPQIRAWLNDERFVGGSVTNQNPVLLLRLADSSGINTGNAGIDHDIVVTLDGNNRNYYVLNDFYETEPDTYQSGSVRFQLPELTPGHHTLTIKAWDVLNNSSTRTLEFTVANDEELVLGHVLNYPNPFTTGTQFWFEHNKPGLELRVRAEIFTVTGRLIKTIRHTILTDGNRSNDTEWDGRDDFGQRVGRGVYIYRLTVESSDGKRASQLQKLVVL
;
A
#
# COMPACT_ATOMS: atom_id res chain seq x y z
N MET A 1 -63.72 29.09 18.78
CA MET A 1 -62.65 28.40 18.02
C MET A 1 -61.29 28.92 18.50
N THR A 2 -60.93 28.97 19.79
CA THR A 2 -60.84 27.98 20.88
C THR A 2 -59.83 26.86 20.65
N PHE A 3 -58.65 27.07 21.25
CA PHE A 3 -57.78 26.10 21.93
C PHE A 3 -57.13 24.93 21.15
N SER A 4 -57.60 24.55 19.96
CA SER A 4 -57.09 23.34 19.27
C SER A 4 -55.80 23.55 18.45
N CYS A 5 -55.46 24.80 18.08
CA CYS A 5 -54.34 25.04 17.16
C CYS A 5 -52.97 25.21 17.85
N ARG A 6 -52.94 25.53 19.16
CA ARG A 6 -51.69 25.68 19.92
C ARG A 6 -51.17 24.34 20.49
N THR A 7 -52.06 23.39 20.77
CA THR A 7 -51.67 22.07 21.29
C THR A 7 -51.13 21.16 20.20
N VAL A 8 -51.62 21.29 18.95
CA VAL A 8 -51.13 20.50 17.80
C VAL A 8 -49.75 20.99 17.33
N LEU A 9 -49.46 22.29 17.41
CA LEU A 9 -48.14 22.82 17.07
C LEU A 9 -47.08 22.52 18.14
N LEU A 10 -47.46 22.45 19.42
CA LEU A 10 -46.53 22.05 20.49
C LEU A 10 -46.25 20.53 20.46
N LEU A 11 -47.25 19.69 20.15
CA LEU A 11 -47.06 18.24 19.97
C LEU A 11 -46.20 17.92 18.73
N LEU A 12 -46.35 18.66 17.62
CA LEU A 12 -45.50 18.52 16.44
C LEU A 12 -44.03 18.93 16.67
N PHE A 13 -43.77 19.88 17.58
CA PHE A 13 -42.39 20.25 17.96
C PHE A 13 -41.80 19.35 19.06
N THR A 14 -42.60 18.73 19.92
CA THR A 14 -42.07 17.79 20.94
C THR A 14 -41.89 16.35 20.44
N THR A 15 -42.48 15.96 19.30
CA THR A 15 -42.29 14.61 18.72
C THR A 15 -41.24 14.54 17.61
N PHE A 16 -40.68 15.66 17.16
CA PHE A 16 -39.54 15.69 16.20
C PHE A 16 -38.22 16.10 16.85
N SER A 17 -38.19 16.28 18.17
CA SER A 17 -36.97 16.38 18.97
C SER A 17 -36.76 15.14 19.82
N VAL A 18 -37.02 13.95 19.26
CA VAL A 18 -36.15 12.83 19.61
C VAL A 18 -34.84 13.19 18.93
N ALA A 19 -33.95 13.86 19.67
CA ALA A 19 -32.55 13.77 19.35
C ALA A 19 -32.30 12.28 19.14
N VAL A 20 -32.00 11.88 17.90
CA VAL A 20 -31.30 10.63 17.67
C VAL A 20 -30.00 10.83 18.43
N LEU A 21 -30.01 10.50 19.72
CA LEU A 21 -28.83 10.23 20.50
C LEU A 21 -28.25 9.02 19.79
N HIS A 22 -27.41 9.29 18.80
CA HIS A 22 -26.62 8.27 18.12
C HIS A 22 -25.92 7.52 19.25
N ALA A 23 -26.26 6.24 19.38
CA ALA A 23 -25.81 5.46 20.51
C ALA A 23 -24.30 5.24 20.37
N GLN A 24 -23.53 5.99 21.15
CA GLN A 24 -22.10 5.75 21.32
C GLN A 24 -21.88 4.27 21.67
N ARG A 25 -20.92 3.61 20.99
CA ARG A 25 -20.61 2.20 21.25
C ARG A 25 -20.10 2.03 22.68
N ASN A 26 -20.64 1.04 23.38
CA ASN A 26 -20.24 0.70 24.75
C ASN A 26 -19.24 -0.45 24.73
N TRP A 27 -17.95 -0.09 24.83
CA TRP A 27 -16.83 -1.04 24.84
C TRP A 27 -16.62 -1.67 26.23
N LYS A 28 -16.43 -2.98 26.30
CA LYS A 28 -16.05 -3.74 27.49
C LYS A 28 -14.67 -3.28 27.95
N PRO A 29 -14.40 -3.21 29.27
CA PRO A 29 -13.11 -2.76 29.78
C PRO A 29 -11.97 -3.77 29.60
N HIS A 30 -12.31 -5.05 29.42
CA HIS A 30 -11.37 -6.16 29.27
C HIS A 30 -11.97 -7.20 28.34
N SER A 31 -11.13 -7.86 27.54
CA SER A 31 -11.56 -9.02 26.76
C SER A 31 -11.75 -10.23 27.67
N VAL A 32 -12.71 -11.08 27.33
CA VAL A 32 -12.83 -12.39 27.97
C VAL A 32 -11.59 -13.25 27.74
N LEU A 33 -10.84 -13.01 26.66
CA LEU A 33 -9.59 -13.70 26.31
C LEU A 33 -8.38 -13.22 27.14
N ALA A 34 -8.55 -12.25 28.05
CA ALA A 34 -7.45 -11.66 28.82
C ALA A 34 -6.72 -12.66 29.72
N SER A 35 -7.42 -13.72 30.15
CA SER A 35 -6.85 -14.76 31.02
C SER A 35 -7.54 -16.11 30.82
N GLY A 36 -6.87 -17.18 31.25
CA GLY A 36 -7.39 -18.55 31.15
C GLY A 36 -6.58 -19.42 30.18
N THR A 37 -7.15 -20.58 29.86
CA THR A 37 -6.63 -21.49 28.84
C THR A 37 -7.70 -21.65 27.78
N TRP A 38 -7.41 -21.15 26.58
CA TRP A 38 -8.38 -21.03 25.50
C TRP A 38 -8.06 -21.98 24.36
N TYR A 39 -9.11 -22.52 23.77
CA TYR A 39 -9.09 -23.32 22.56
C TYR A 39 -10.12 -22.79 21.59
N ARG A 40 -9.98 -23.04 20.30
CA ARG A 40 -10.94 -22.61 19.29
C ARG A 40 -11.43 -23.75 18.41
N VAL A 41 -12.68 -23.62 17.97
CA VAL A 41 -13.34 -24.54 17.05
C VAL A 41 -14.11 -23.75 15.99
N ALA A 42 -14.28 -24.34 14.80
CA ALA A 42 -15.00 -23.75 13.67
C ALA A 42 -16.33 -24.47 13.41
N VAL A 43 -17.36 -23.74 13.02
CA VAL A 43 -18.64 -24.28 12.54
C VAL A 43 -19.01 -23.70 11.17
N PRO A 44 -19.42 -24.53 10.20
CA PRO A 44 -19.76 -24.06 8.86
C PRO A 44 -21.21 -23.58 8.70
N ALA A 45 -22.12 -23.97 9.62
CA ALA A 45 -23.55 -23.69 9.49
C ALA A 45 -24.26 -23.65 10.85
N ASP A 46 -25.45 -23.06 10.87
CA ASP A 46 -26.33 -23.04 12.04
C ASP A 46 -26.68 -24.47 12.50
N GLY A 47 -26.70 -24.70 13.82
CA GLY A 47 -27.13 -25.99 14.36
C GLY A 47 -26.73 -26.24 15.82
N VAL A 48 -27.20 -27.36 16.36
CA VAL A 48 -26.80 -27.91 17.65
C VAL A 48 -25.62 -28.85 17.45
N TYR A 49 -24.45 -28.45 17.94
CA TYR A 49 -23.20 -29.18 17.79
C TYR A 49 -22.86 -30.00 19.03
N LYS A 50 -22.23 -31.15 18.83
CA LYS A 50 -21.75 -32.03 19.90
C LYS A 50 -20.24 -31.95 20.04
N MET A 51 -19.78 -31.82 21.28
CA MET A 51 -18.39 -32.07 21.68
C MET A 51 -18.38 -33.15 22.74
N ASP A 52 -17.89 -34.35 22.40
CA ASP A 52 -17.72 -35.44 23.36
C ASP A 52 -16.37 -35.37 24.08
N ALA A 53 -16.20 -36.18 25.12
CA ALA A 53 -14.97 -36.22 25.91
C ALA A 53 -13.73 -36.52 25.05
N ALA A 54 -13.86 -37.36 24.01
CA ALA A 54 -12.76 -37.67 23.10
C ALA A 54 -12.37 -36.46 22.25
N PHE A 55 -13.33 -35.70 21.73
CA PHE A 55 -13.10 -34.45 21.01
C PHE A 55 -12.41 -33.41 21.90
N LEU A 56 -12.92 -33.20 23.12
CA LEU A 56 -12.35 -32.25 24.08
C LEU A 56 -10.92 -32.65 24.47
N SER A 57 -10.67 -33.94 24.67
CA SER A 57 -9.32 -34.45 24.91
C SER A 57 -8.38 -34.24 23.72
N GLY A 58 -8.87 -34.49 22.50
CA GLY A 58 -8.13 -34.25 21.26
C GLY A 58 -7.82 -32.77 21.00
N LEU A 59 -8.64 -31.85 21.51
CA LEU A 59 -8.39 -30.42 21.48
C LEU A 59 -7.27 -29.99 22.47
N GLY A 60 -6.92 -30.87 23.41
CA GLY A 60 -5.89 -30.65 24.42
C GLY A 60 -6.42 -30.34 25.82
N LEU A 61 -7.73 -30.54 26.07
CA LEU A 61 -8.28 -30.50 27.42
C LEU A 61 -8.00 -31.84 28.14
N GLY A 62 -7.88 -31.81 29.47
CA GLY A 62 -7.58 -33.02 30.26
C GLY A 62 -8.67 -34.10 30.17
N ALA A 63 -8.36 -35.32 30.62
CA ALA A 63 -9.26 -36.47 30.55
C ALA A 63 -10.45 -36.44 31.54
N ALA A 64 -10.42 -35.54 32.53
CA ALA A 64 -11.48 -35.32 33.51
C ALA A 64 -11.72 -33.81 33.65
N ILE A 65 -12.69 -33.28 32.91
CA ILE A 65 -13.01 -31.85 32.90
C ILE A 65 -14.19 -31.64 33.85
N PRO A 66 -14.10 -30.78 34.87
CA PRO A 66 -15.25 -30.49 35.72
C PRO A 66 -16.41 -29.96 34.88
N SER A 67 -17.51 -30.71 34.85
CA SER A 67 -18.65 -30.47 33.97
C SER A 67 -19.25 -29.07 34.12
N ALA A 68 -19.29 -28.55 35.36
CA ALA A 68 -19.78 -27.21 35.67
C ALA A 68 -18.86 -26.07 35.17
N ALA A 69 -17.58 -26.37 34.94
CA ALA A 69 -16.56 -25.38 34.60
C ALA A 69 -16.33 -25.21 33.09
N LEU A 70 -16.86 -26.09 32.23
CA LEU A 70 -16.75 -25.93 30.78
C LEU A 70 -17.64 -24.78 30.28
N ARG A 71 -17.06 -23.94 29.41
CA ARG A 71 -17.67 -22.74 28.84
C ARG A 71 -17.35 -22.64 27.36
N VAL A 72 -18.31 -22.16 26.57
CA VAL A 72 -18.14 -21.87 25.14
C VAL A 72 -18.57 -20.43 24.88
N TRP A 73 -17.81 -19.74 24.05
CA TRP A 73 -17.99 -18.33 23.72
C TRP A 73 -18.01 -18.15 22.21
N GLY A 74 -18.81 -17.22 21.70
CA GLY A 74 -18.90 -16.92 20.27
C GLY A 74 -19.17 -15.44 20.03
N GLY A 75 -18.89 -14.97 18.81
CA GLY A 75 -19.22 -13.62 18.37
C GLY A 75 -20.65 -13.48 17.84
N GLY A 76 -20.98 -12.28 17.36
CA GLY A 76 -22.15 -12.08 16.50
C GLY A 76 -22.10 -12.95 15.23
N ALA A 77 -23.25 -13.23 14.61
CA ALA A 77 -23.27 -13.89 13.30
C ALA A 77 -23.10 -12.87 12.17
N GLY A 78 -22.59 -13.33 11.04
CA GLY A 78 -22.37 -12.51 9.85
C GLY A 78 -21.05 -11.76 9.87
N ALA A 79 -20.92 -10.88 8.89
CA ALA A 79 -19.83 -9.92 8.81
C ALA A 79 -19.98 -8.82 9.88
N VAL A 80 -18.86 -8.21 10.24
CA VAL A 80 -18.83 -6.99 11.03
C VAL A 80 -19.53 -5.88 10.23
N PRO A 81 -20.54 -5.17 10.78
CA PRO A 81 -21.24 -4.14 10.04
C PRO A 81 -20.30 -3.01 9.56
N GLU A 82 -20.41 -2.62 8.30
CA GLU A 82 -19.59 -1.56 7.71
C GLU A 82 -20.04 -0.14 8.07
N SER A 83 -21.28 0.03 8.57
CA SER A 83 -21.73 1.27 9.20
C SER A 83 -21.35 1.30 10.68
N ASN A 84 -20.86 2.44 11.17
CA ASN A 84 -20.53 2.62 12.59
C ASN A 84 -21.78 2.60 13.49
N ALA A 85 -22.94 3.00 12.94
CA ALA A 85 -24.20 3.13 13.67
C ALA A 85 -24.92 1.80 13.93
N THR A 86 -24.59 0.74 13.18
CA THR A 86 -25.26 -0.56 13.34
C THR A 86 -24.84 -1.23 14.65
N PRO A 87 -25.80 -1.59 15.54
CA PRO A 87 -25.48 -2.27 16.80
C PRO A 87 -24.87 -3.65 16.56
N ARG A 88 -23.89 -4.01 17.40
CA ARG A 88 -23.25 -5.32 17.40
C ARG A 88 -22.79 -5.72 18.79
N VAL A 89 -22.47 -7.00 18.95
CA VAL A 89 -21.80 -7.51 20.15
C VAL A 89 -20.37 -7.00 20.16
N ASP A 90 -19.94 -6.49 21.31
CA ASP A 90 -18.63 -5.85 21.47
C ASP A 90 -17.46 -6.84 21.41
N ASP A 91 -17.44 -7.79 22.35
CA ASP A 91 -16.48 -8.90 22.47
C ASP A 91 -17.23 -10.25 22.28
N LEU A 92 -16.65 -11.37 22.71
CA LEU A 92 -17.32 -12.68 22.72
C LEU A 92 -18.39 -12.78 23.83
N GLU A 93 -19.50 -13.46 23.52
CA GLU A 93 -20.58 -13.74 24.48
C GLU A 93 -20.69 -15.25 24.77
N GLU A 94 -21.01 -15.58 26.02
CA GLU A 94 -21.06 -16.97 26.47
C GLU A 94 -22.33 -17.67 25.95
N VAL A 95 -22.13 -18.86 25.39
CA VAL A 95 -23.17 -19.72 24.80
C VAL A 95 -23.65 -20.73 25.85
N ALA A 96 -24.97 -20.90 25.95
CA ALA A 96 -25.58 -21.86 26.86
C ALA A 96 -25.29 -23.32 26.43
N LEU A 97 -24.83 -24.15 27.39
CA LEU A 97 -24.51 -25.56 27.18
C LEU A 97 -25.55 -26.50 27.78
N LEU A 98 -25.87 -27.57 27.08
CA LEU A 98 -26.42 -28.79 27.70
C LEU A 98 -25.26 -29.74 27.96
N VAL A 99 -25.11 -30.17 29.22
CA VAL A 99 -24.05 -31.10 29.64
C VAL A 99 -24.70 -32.44 29.95
N GLN A 100 -24.12 -33.52 29.42
CA GLN A 100 -24.51 -34.90 29.69
C GLN A 100 -23.28 -35.63 30.25
N ASP A 101 -23.18 -35.70 31.58
CA ASP A 101 -22.02 -36.20 32.33
C ASP A 101 -22.35 -37.39 33.25
N GLY A 102 -23.49 -38.05 33.03
CA GLY A 102 -23.94 -39.15 33.89
C GLY A 102 -24.19 -38.80 35.36
N GLY A 103 -24.08 -37.53 35.75
CA GLY A 103 -24.29 -37.04 37.12
C GLY A 103 -23.08 -37.14 38.06
N ASP A 104 -21.89 -37.51 37.56
CA ASP A 104 -20.67 -37.58 38.39
C ASP A 104 -19.92 -36.24 38.52
N GLY A 105 -20.36 -35.22 37.77
CA GLY A 105 -19.80 -33.87 37.79
C GLY A 105 -18.51 -33.69 36.97
N SER A 106 -18.11 -34.68 36.18
CA SER A 106 -16.92 -34.66 35.34
C SER A 106 -17.24 -35.16 33.93
N LEU A 107 -16.73 -34.50 32.89
CA LEU A 107 -16.82 -34.99 31.52
C LEU A 107 -15.71 -36.02 31.28
N GLY A 108 -16.09 -37.28 31.06
CA GLY A 108 -15.21 -38.39 30.70
C GLY A 108 -15.90 -39.48 29.87
N GLY A 109 -15.14 -40.40 29.27
CA GLY A 109 -15.71 -41.57 28.59
C GLY A 109 -16.74 -41.24 27.49
N SER A 110 -18.00 -41.60 27.70
CA SER A 110 -19.12 -41.38 26.76
C SER A 110 -19.84 -40.02 26.91
N ASP A 111 -19.38 -39.19 27.84
CA ASP A 111 -19.99 -37.90 28.14
C ASP A 111 -19.81 -36.89 27.01
N TYR A 112 -20.71 -35.92 26.94
CA TYR A 112 -20.68 -34.90 25.91
C TYR A 112 -21.40 -33.61 26.33
N VAL A 113 -21.12 -32.55 25.58
CA VAL A 113 -21.85 -31.29 25.66
C VAL A 113 -22.48 -30.95 24.31
N LEU A 114 -23.64 -30.30 24.36
CA LEU A 114 -24.32 -29.72 23.21
C LEU A 114 -24.41 -28.20 23.37
N PHE A 115 -24.28 -27.49 22.26
CA PHE A 115 -24.49 -26.04 22.19
C PHE A 115 -25.09 -25.66 20.84
N TYR A 116 -25.87 -24.59 20.82
CA TYR A 116 -26.35 -24.02 19.57
C TYR A 116 -25.31 -23.05 19.03
N ALA A 117 -24.95 -23.21 17.77
CA ALA A 117 -24.01 -22.35 17.07
C ALA A 117 -24.71 -21.75 15.85
N ARG A 118 -24.51 -20.45 15.63
CA ARG A 118 -24.73 -19.82 14.33
C ARG A 118 -23.47 -19.97 13.46
N GLY A 119 -23.69 -20.26 12.18
CA GLY A 119 -22.70 -20.24 11.13
C GLY A 119 -22.39 -18.82 10.63
N PRO A 120 -21.55 -18.71 9.60
CA PRO A 120 -21.04 -17.42 9.11
C PRO A 120 -22.06 -16.60 8.33
N HIS A 121 -23.11 -17.22 7.77
CA HIS A 121 -24.04 -16.61 6.82
C HIS A 121 -25.45 -16.47 7.44
N PRO A 122 -25.79 -15.30 8.01
CA PRO A 122 -27.07 -15.12 8.67
C PRO A 122 -28.21 -14.90 7.67
N TRP A 123 -29.44 -15.18 8.14
CA TRP A 123 -30.66 -14.74 7.47
C TRP A 123 -31.22 -13.50 8.17
N GLN A 124 -31.31 -12.40 7.44
CA GLN A 124 -32.02 -11.20 7.89
C GLN A 124 -33.53 -11.42 7.81
N LYS A 125 -34.23 -10.97 8.85
CA LYS A 125 -35.68 -11.06 8.97
C LYS A 125 -36.31 -9.71 8.68
N ASP A 126 -37.18 -9.66 7.69
CA ASP A 126 -38.04 -8.50 7.46
C ASP A 126 -39.39 -8.76 8.14
N SER A 127 -39.57 -8.17 9.32
CA SER A 127 -40.80 -8.34 10.11
C SER A 127 -42.01 -7.63 9.50
N VAL A 128 -41.79 -6.62 8.63
CA VAL A 128 -42.86 -5.87 7.97
C VAL A 128 -43.41 -6.68 6.80
N ASN A 129 -42.52 -7.20 5.95
CA ASN A 129 -42.89 -7.97 4.77
C ASN A 129 -43.03 -9.48 5.05
N ARG A 130 -42.73 -9.92 6.28
CA ARG A 130 -42.74 -11.33 6.70
C ARG A 130 -41.91 -12.21 5.76
N SER A 131 -40.71 -11.74 5.44
CA SER A 131 -39.79 -12.40 4.51
C SER A 131 -38.41 -12.57 5.13
N PHE A 132 -37.60 -13.38 4.45
CA PHE A 132 -36.20 -13.61 4.80
C PHE A 132 -35.31 -13.14 3.66
N THR A 133 -34.10 -12.71 3.97
CA THR A 133 -33.05 -12.41 2.98
C THR A 133 -31.75 -12.96 3.54
N HIS A 134 -31.04 -13.73 2.73
CA HIS A 134 -29.75 -14.27 3.09
C HIS A 134 -28.70 -13.17 3.01
N GLU A 135 -27.78 -13.16 3.97
CA GLU A 135 -26.60 -12.30 3.94
C GLU A 135 -25.37 -13.19 3.86
N GLN A 136 -24.77 -13.23 2.67
CA GLN A 136 -23.51 -13.92 2.47
C GLN A 136 -22.40 -13.19 3.21
N ASN A 137 -21.55 -13.94 3.92
CA ASN A 137 -20.36 -13.39 4.54
C ASN A 137 -19.22 -13.41 3.52
N PRO A 138 -18.72 -12.26 3.05
CA PRO A 138 -17.67 -12.21 2.04
C PRO A 138 -16.30 -12.60 2.60
N TYR A 139 -16.14 -12.64 3.92
CA TYR A 139 -14.85 -12.76 4.60
C TYR A 139 -14.56 -14.17 5.15
N SER A 140 -15.59 -14.99 5.41
CA SER A 140 -15.38 -16.34 5.95
C SER A 140 -16.49 -17.33 5.60
N ASP A 141 -16.11 -18.60 5.47
CA ASP A 141 -17.01 -19.75 5.32
C ASP A 141 -17.21 -20.53 6.63
N VAL A 142 -16.66 -20.02 7.75
CA VAL A 142 -16.86 -20.60 9.08
C VAL A 142 -17.07 -19.51 10.13
N ALA A 143 -17.84 -19.83 11.18
CA ALA A 143 -17.88 -19.04 12.40
C ALA A 143 -17.01 -19.71 13.47
N TRP A 144 -16.30 -18.91 14.26
CA TRP A 144 -15.40 -19.40 15.31
C TRP A 144 -16.06 -19.34 16.69
N TYR A 145 -15.78 -20.36 17.49
CA TYR A 145 -16.17 -20.46 18.90
C TYR A 145 -14.96 -20.79 19.76
N PHE A 146 -14.94 -20.26 20.98
CA PHE A 146 -13.82 -20.35 21.91
C PHE A 146 -14.23 -21.11 23.16
N ILE A 147 -13.36 -22.01 23.61
CA ILE A 147 -13.62 -22.95 24.70
C ILE A 147 -12.63 -22.66 25.83
N THR A 148 -13.12 -22.63 27.05
CA THR A 148 -12.31 -22.48 28.27
C THR A 148 -12.89 -23.30 29.42
N VAL A 149 -12.07 -23.58 30.43
CA VAL A 149 -12.46 -24.29 31.65
C VAL A 149 -12.18 -23.40 32.85
N GLY A 150 -13.23 -23.03 33.58
CA GLY A 150 -13.12 -22.24 34.81
C GLY A 150 -14.40 -21.49 35.14
N GLY A 151 -14.64 -21.22 36.43
CA GLY A 151 -15.88 -20.60 36.90
C GLY A 151 -17.10 -21.50 36.70
N ASN A 152 -18.30 -20.91 36.68
CA ASN A 152 -19.54 -21.62 36.38
C ASN A 152 -19.97 -21.30 34.96
N GLY A 153 -20.09 -22.32 34.11
CA GLY A 153 -20.51 -22.13 32.74
C GLY A 153 -22.01 -21.95 32.56
N LYS A 154 -22.38 -21.21 31.53
CA LYS A 154 -23.77 -20.97 31.14
C LYS A 154 -24.44 -22.27 30.71
N ARG A 155 -25.68 -22.49 31.14
CA ARG A 155 -26.44 -23.73 30.85
C ARG A 155 -27.74 -23.42 30.12
N VAL A 156 -28.18 -24.36 29.29
CA VAL A 156 -29.47 -24.30 28.60
C VAL A 156 -30.57 -24.25 29.66
N GLY A 157 -31.31 -23.15 29.70
CA GLY A 157 -32.46 -22.98 30.58
C GLY A 157 -33.71 -23.62 30.01
N THR A 158 -34.85 -23.50 30.71
CA THR A 158 -36.16 -23.91 30.18
C THR A 158 -36.85 -22.71 29.53
N ALA A 159 -37.51 -22.95 28.38
CA ALA A 159 -38.32 -21.95 27.70
C ALA A 159 -39.63 -21.71 28.48
N ALA A 160 -40.11 -20.47 28.49
CA ALA A 160 -41.43 -20.20 29.03
C ALA A 160 -42.48 -20.88 28.15
N GLY A 161 -43.40 -21.62 28.77
CA GLY A 161 -44.58 -22.11 28.06
C GLY A 161 -45.47 -20.95 27.60
N GLY A 162 -46.29 -21.23 26.62
CA GLY A 162 -47.33 -20.33 26.09
C GLY A 162 -48.12 -21.13 25.09
N GLY A 163 -49.39 -20.86 24.84
CA GLY A 163 -50.16 -21.71 23.93
C GLY A 163 -51.40 -21.00 23.47
N GLY A 164 -51.88 -21.39 22.30
CA GLY A 164 -53.10 -20.86 21.72
C GLY A 164 -53.76 -21.88 20.80
N PRO A 165 -54.99 -21.59 20.33
CA PRO A 165 -55.80 -22.52 19.54
C PRO A 165 -55.21 -22.82 18.15
N GLN A 166 -54.29 -21.99 17.66
CA GLN A 166 -53.61 -22.23 16.39
C GLN A 166 -52.69 -23.45 16.51
N VAL A 167 -52.89 -24.43 15.62
CA VAL A 167 -52.01 -25.60 15.49
C VAL A 167 -51.08 -25.39 14.31
N VAL A 168 -49.77 -25.52 14.55
CA VAL A 168 -48.71 -25.35 13.54
C VAL A 168 -48.14 -26.73 13.19
N THR A 169 -48.43 -27.18 11.97
CA THR A 169 -47.96 -28.46 11.40
C THR A 169 -47.02 -28.26 10.19
N GLY A 170 -46.75 -27.01 9.83
CA GLY A 170 -45.79 -26.63 8.79
C GLY A 170 -45.12 -25.33 9.16
N PHE A 171 -44.01 -25.01 8.49
CA PHE A 171 -43.19 -23.84 8.82
C PHE A 171 -42.55 -23.25 7.55
N ASP A 172 -41.98 -22.05 7.67
CA ASP A 172 -41.27 -21.38 6.58
C ASP A 172 -39.84 -21.90 6.54
N GLU A 173 -39.52 -22.61 5.46
CA GLU A 173 -38.17 -23.06 5.16
C GLU A 173 -37.52 -22.10 4.17
N HIS A 174 -36.21 -21.94 4.28
CA HIS A 174 -35.44 -21.10 3.38
C HIS A 174 -34.16 -21.80 2.93
N ILE A 175 -33.87 -21.72 1.63
CA ILE A 175 -32.67 -22.28 0.99
C ILE A 175 -31.93 -21.15 0.30
N TYR A 176 -30.60 -21.17 0.41
CA TYR A 176 -29.69 -20.31 -0.33
C TYR A 176 -28.71 -21.15 -1.16
N TYR A 177 -28.37 -20.66 -2.34
CA TYR A 177 -27.33 -21.23 -3.19
C TYR A 177 -26.50 -20.11 -3.81
N GLU A 178 -25.18 -20.23 -3.70
CA GLU A 178 -24.17 -19.39 -4.35
C GLU A 178 -22.89 -20.21 -4.51
N LYS A 179 -22.08 -19.87 -5.52
CA LYS A 179 -20.83 -20.59 -5.80
C LYS A 179 -19.57 -19.74 -5.61
N ASP A 180 -19.66 -18.40 -5.64
CA ASP A 180 -18.53 -17.49 -5.43
C ASP A 180 -17.27 -17.81 -6.26
N SER A 181 -17.41 -18.06 -7.57
CA SER A 181 -16.31 -18.60 -8.38
C SER A 181 -15.51 -17.59 -9.19
N VAL A 182 -16.09 -16.46 -9.60
CA VAL A 182 -15.42 -15.48 -10.46
C VAL A 182 -15.71 -14.04 -10.04
N ASN A 183 -14.67 -13.23 -9.92
CA ASN A 183 -14.78 -11.78 -9.86
C ASN A 183 -14.26 -11.21 -11.20
N PHE A 184 -15.06 -10.41 -11.89
CA PHE A 184 -14.75 -9.99 -13.27
C PHE A 184 -13.64 -8.95 -13.37
N LEU A 185 -13.58 -8.03 -12.42
CA LEU A 185 -12.67 -6.88 -12.43
C LEU A 185 -11.47 -7.05 -11.50
N SER A 186 -11.39 -8.19 -10.80
CA SER A 186 -10.50 -8.38 -9.64
C SER A 186 -10.68 -7.25 -8.61
N SER A 187 -11.91 -6.79 -8.42
CA SER A 187 -12.22 -5.61 -7.62
C SER A 187 -13.66 -5.68 -7.13
N GLY A 188 -13.93 -5.06 -5.99
CA GLY A 188 -15.25 -5.10 -5.35
C GLY A 188 -15.57 -6.46 -4.71
N LYS A 189 -16.66 -6.49 -3.95
CA LYS A 189 -17.03 -7.65 -3.10
C LYS A 189 -17.77 -8.77 -3.80
N ASP A 190 -18.38 -8.54 -4.97
CA ASP A 190 -19.22 -9.55 -5.61
C ASP A 190 -18.38 -10.65 -6.28
N TRP A 191 -18.83 -11.88 -6.11
CA TRP A 191 -18.33 -13.06 -6.81
C TRP A 191 -19.50 -13.76 -7.49
N TRP A 192 -19.28 -14.28 -8.69
CA TRP A 192 -20.32 -14.89 -9.50
C TRP A 192 -20.10 -16.40 -9.64
N GLY A 193 -21.18 -17.13 -9.87
CA GLY A 193 -21.18 -18.57 -10.04
C GLY A 193 -21.08 -19.03 -11.50
N GLU A 194 -21.97 -19.94 -11.87
CA GLU A 194 -21.92 -20.64 -13.15
C GLU A 194 -22.11 -19.71 -14.35
N GLU A 195 -21.26 -19.87 -15.36
CA GLU A 195 -21.45 -19.26 -16.68
C GLU A 195 -22.48 -20.05 -17.52
N PHE A 196 -23.31 -19.29 -18.24
CA PHE A 196 -24.26 -19.69 -19.26
C PHE A 196 -23.91 -18.99 -20.58
N SER A 197 -23.47 -19.73 -21.59
CA SER A 197 -23.15 -19.15 -22.90
C SER A 197 -23.22 -20.20 -24.00
N ASN A 198 -23.31 -19.75 -25.25
CA ASN A 198 -23.27 -20.61 -26.44
C ASN A 198 -21.84 -20.75 -27.01
N LEU A 199 -20.82 -20.41 -26.20
CA LEU A 199 -19.41 -20.58 -26.57
C LEU A 199 -19.02 -22.07 -26.57
N PRO A 200 -18.01 -22.48 -27.36
CA PRO A 200 -17.57 -23.88 -27.41
C PRO A 200 -17.30 -24.46 -26.01
N GLY A 201 -17.93 -25.59 -25.70
CA GLY A 201 -17.81 -26.27 -24.40
C GLY A 201 -18.62 -25.67 -23.25
N ARG A 202 -19.47 -24.68 -23.51
CA ARG A 202 -20.39 -24.06 -22.53
C ARG A 202 -21.84 -24.47 -22.81
N THR A 203 -22.73 -24.25 -21.84
CA THR A 203 -24.16 -24.57 -21.93
C THR A 203 -25.01 -23.34 -21.63
N LEU A 204 -26.16 -23.21 -22.30
CA LEU A 204 -27.16 -22.18 -22.01
C LEU A 204 -28.12 -22.58 -20.89
N SER A 205 -28.15 -23.86 -20.48
CA SER A 205 -29.08 -24.36 -19.47
C SER A 205 -28.39 -25.20 -18.42
N ARG A 206 -28.78 -25.01 -17.15
CA ARG A 206 -28.31 -25.77 -15.98
C ARG A 206 -29.47 -26.01 -15.02
N SER A 207 -29.47 -27.17 -14.37
CA SER A 207 -30.47 -27.53 -13.36
C SER A 207 -29.81 -27.68 -12.00
N PHE A 208 -30.46 -27.13 -10.97
CA PHE A 208 -30.06 -27.17 -9.58
C PHE A 208 -31.13 -27.91 -8.79
N ALA A 209 -30.73 -28.90 -7.98
CA ALA A 209 -31.62 -29.70 -7.15
C ALA A 209 -31.24 -29.52 -5.67
N PRO A 210 -31.54 -28.37 -5.06
CA PRO A 210 -31.26 -28.16 -3.65
C PRO A 210 -32.06 -29.13 -2.78
N ASP A 211 -31.54 -29.44 -1.58
CA ASP A 211 -32.20 -30.34 -0.63
C ASP A 211 -33.44 -29.67 -0.04
N ALA A 212 -34.59 -29.88 -0.69
CA ALA A 212 -35.89 -29.34 -0.30
C ALA A 212 -36.89 -30.47 0.03
N PRO A 213 -36.73 -31.16 1.18
CA PRO A 213 -37.61 -32.26 1.56
C PRO A 213 -38.94 -31.75 2.16
N ASP A 214 -39.97 -32.60 2.12
CA ASP A 214 -41.28 -32.38 2.74
C ASP A 214 -41.96 -31.04 2.37
N VAL A 215 -41.73 -30.54 1.14
CA VAL A 215 -42.42 -29.34 0.60
C VAL A 215 -43.93 -29.58 0.55
N LEU A 216 -44.73 -28.66 1.08
CA LEU A 216 -46.18 -28.77 1.08
C LEU A 216 -46.77 -28.41 -0.29
N ALA A 217 -47.35 -29.39 -0.98
CA ALA A 217 -48.04 -29.18 -2.26
C ALA A 217 -49.22 -28.21 -2.13
N GLY A 218 -49.47 -27.44 -3.20
CA GLY A 218 -50.52 -26.42 -3.25
C GLY A 218 -50.18 -25.12 -2.50
N THR A 219 -48.99 -25.03 -1.89
CA THR A 219 -48.51 -23.79 -1.25
C THR A 219 -47.70 -22.93 -2.20
N GLN A 220 -47.68 -21.63 -1.93
CA GLN A 220 -46.85 -20.69 -2.66
C GLN A 220 -45.39 -20.80 -2.23
N LEU A 221 -44.50 -20.78 -3.22
CA LEU A 221 -43.05 -20.71 -3.09
C LEU A 221 -42.60 -19.34 -3.61
N GLN A 222 -41.71 -18.69 -2.87
CA GLN A 222 -41.02 -17.48 -3.30
C GLN A 222 -39.63 -17.87 -3.81
N LEU A 223 -39.30 -17.43 -5.02
CA LEU A 223 -37.96 -17.55 -5.60
C LEU A 223 -37.40 -16.15 -5.80
N ARG A 224 -36.26 -15.86 -5.18
CA ARG A 224 -35.48 -14.65 -5.46
C ARG A 224 -34.14 -15.05 -6.05
N THR A 225 -33.67 -14.33 -7.06
CA THR A 225 -32.37 -14.62 -7.67
C THR A 225 -31.72 -13.34 -8.18
N ARG A 226 -30.39 -13.34 -8.15
CA ARG A 226 -29.55 -12.34 -8.80
C ARG A 226 -28.74 -13.02 -9.90
N VAL A 227 -28.71 -12.38 -11.06
CA VAL A 227 -27.97 -12.83 -12.25
C VAL A 227 -27.23 -11.65 -12.87
N ALA A 228 -26.13 -11.93 -13.57
CA ALA A 228 -25.46 -10.98 -14.43
C ALA A 228 -25.47 -11.45 -15.89
N ALA A 229 -25.42 -10.51 -16.83
CA ALA A 229 -25.20 -10.81 -18.23
C ALA A 229 -24.35 -9.75 -18.91
N ARG A 230 -23.49 -10.21 -19.82
CA ARG A 230 -22.74 -9.39 -20.76
C ARG A 230 -23.27 -9.67 -22.15
N SER A 231 -24.15 -8.79 -22.63
CA SER A 231 -24.73 -8.82 -23.97
C SER A 231 -24.59 -7.44 -24.60
N ILE A 232 -23.86 -7.35 -25.71
CA ILE A 232 -23.52 -6.06 -26.33
C ILE A 232 -24.67 -5.60 -27.24
N GLY A 233 -25.18 -4.39 -27.00
CA GLY A 233 -26.18 -3.71 -27.84
C GLY A 233 -27.61 -4.27 -27.77
N ASN A 234 -27.82 -5.50 -27.31
CA ASN A 234 -29.15 -6.13 -27.17
C ASN A 234 -29.33 -6.75 -25.78
N GLY A 235 -30.50 -6.51 -25.16
CA GLY A 235 -30.84 -7.11 -23.87
C GLY A 235 -30.91 -8.64 -23.94
N SER A 236 -30.78 -9.28 -22.78
CA SER A 236 -30.84 -10.74 -22.62
C SER A 236 -31.78 -11.09 -21.46
N SER A 237 -32.00 -12.37 -21.19
CA SER A 237 -32.78 -12.77 -20.00
C SER A 237 -32.43 -14.16 -19.49
N PHE A 238 -32.77 -14.45 -18.24
CA PHE A 238 -32.83 -15.80 -17.70
C PHE A 238 -34.28 -16.26 -17.58
N ARG A 239 -34.57 -17.48 -18.02
CA ARG A 239 -35.83 -18.18 -17.76
C ARG A 239 -35.59 -19.24 -16.70
N ILE A 240 -36.38 -19.22 -15.64
CA ILE A 240 -36.28 -20.16 -14.52
C ILE A 240 -37.55 -20.99 -14.47
N GLU A 241 -37.36 -22.31 -14.41
CA GLU A 241 -38.44 -23.29 -14.33
C GLU A 241 -38.29 -24.12 -13.05
N LEU A 242 -39.39 -24.33 -12.33
CA LEU A 242 -39.48 -25.26 -11.21
C LEU A 242 -40.14 -26.54 -11.69
N ASN A 243 -39.42 -27.66 -11.69
CA ASN A 243 -39.90 -28.96 -12.17
C ASN A 243 -40.46 -28.89 -13.61
N GLY A 244 -39.87 -28.04 -14.46
CA GLY A 244 -40.28 -27.81 -15.85
C GLY A 244 -41.48 -26.85 -16.02
N ALA A 245 -42.07 -26.34 -14.94
CA ALA A 245 -43.08 -25.28 -14.99
C ALA A 245 -42.43 -23.89 -14.87
N PRO A 246 -42.83 -22.88 -15.66
CA PRO A 246 -42.30 -21.52 -15.55
C PRO A 246 -42.46 -20.96 -14.13
N ALA A 247 -41.36 -20.49 -13.54
CA ALA A 247 -41.35 -19.92 -12.19
C ALA A 247 -41.01 -18.42 -12.21
N LEU A 248 -40.04 -18.00 -13.01
CA LEU A 248 -39.59 -16.61 -13.09
C LEU A 248 -38.88 -16.34 -14.43
N GLN A 249 -38.95 -15.09 -14.91
CA GLN A 249 -38.09 -14.59 -15.97
C GLN A 249 -37.38 -13.32 -15.51
N VAL A 250 -36.06 -13.26 -15.70
CA VAL A 250 -35.21 -12.16 -15.25
C VAL A 250 -34.61 -11.47 -16.48
N PRO A 251 -35.14 -10.34 -16.94
CA PRO A 251 -34.51 -9.55 -18.00
C PRO A 251 -33.23 -8.89 -17.48
N VAL A 252 -32.22 -8.83 -18.35
CA VAL A 252 -30.95 -8.16 -18.09
C VAL A 252 -30.66 -7.20 -19.25
N LEU A 253 -30.38 -5.94 -18.92
CA LEU A 253 -30.10 -4.89 -19.89
C LEU A 253 -28.78 -5.16 -20.64
N PRO A 254 -28.60 -4.61 -21.86
CA PRO A 254 -27.32 -4.70 -22.56
C PRO A 254 -26.24 -3.83 -21.93
N VAL A 255 -24.99 -4.15 -22.26
CA VAL A 255 -23.84 -3.24 -22.10
C VAL A 255 -23.48 -2.62 -23.46
N SER A 256 -22.76 -1.49 -23.45
CA SER A 256 -22.32 -0.85 -24.70
C SER A 256 -21.14 -1.57 -25.37
N GLY A 257 -20.27 -2.20 -24.57
CA GLY A 257 -19.00 -2.76 -25.03
C GLY A 257 -17.89 -1.71 -25.24
N ILE A 258 -18.13 -0.45 -24.87
CA ILE A 258 -17.13 0.62 -24.88
C ILE A 258 -16.14 0.39 -23.74
N PHE A 259 -14.88 0.77 -23.96
CA PHE A 259 -13.82 0.72 -22.95
C PHE A 259 -14.21 1.51 -21.69
N ASN A 260 -13.93 0.94 -20.51
CA ASN A 260 -14.27 1.49 -19.19
C ASN A 260 -15.77 1.70 -18.89
N ASP A 261 -16.68 1.19 -19.73
CA ASP A 261 -18.10 1.06 -19.35
C ASP A 261 -18.30 -0.20 -18.48
N LEU A 262 -19.51 -0.38 -17.95
CA LEU A 262 -19.93 -1.57 -17.20
C LEU A 262 -19.51 -2.85 -17.93
N PHE A 263 -18.78 -3.72 -17.23
CA PHE A 263 -18.35 -5.01 -17.77
C PHE A 263 -19.55 -5.92 -18.05
N ALA A 264 -20.51 -5.95 -17.14
CA ALA A 264 -21.77 -6.68 -17.24
C ALA A 264 -22.90 -5.88 -16.57
N GLN A 265 -24.14 -6.20 -16.93
CA GLN A 265 -25.34 -5.72 -16.24
C GLN A 265 -25.84 -6.79 -15.28
N GLN A 266 -26.39 -6.37 -14.14
CA GLN A 266 -26.98 -7.28 -13.16
C GLN A 266 -28.48 -7.01 -13.01
N SER A 267 -29.22 -8.06 -12.63
CA SER A 267 -30.65 -7.98 -12.37
C SER A 267 -31.02 -8.91 -11.22
N SER A 268 -31.80 -8.40 -10.28
CA SER A 268 -32.39 -9.18 -9.20
C SER A 268 -33.90 -9.14 -9.32
N GLN A 269 -34.54 -10.30 -9.21
CA GLN A 269 -36.00 -10.41 -9.30
C GLN A 269 -36.53 -11.39 -8.26
N THR A 270 -37.76 -11.15 -7.84
CA THR A 270 -38.52 -12.06 -6.97
C THR A 270 -39.76 -12.52 -7.70
N GLY A 271 -39.94 -13.84 -7.79
CA GLY A 271 -41.10 -14.51 -8.37
C GLY A 271 -41.81 -15.36 -7.34
N TYR A 272 -43.06 -15.70 -7.65
CA TYR A 272 -43.88 -16.60 -6.84
C TYR A 272 -44.49 -17.66 -7.75
N THR A 273 -44.45 -18.91 -7.30
CA THR A 273 -45.08 -20.03 -8.02
C THR A 273 -45.74 -20.98 -7.02
N ILE A 274 -46.67 -21.81 -7.49
CA ILE A 274 -47.32 -22.82 -6.64
C ILE A 274 -46.57 -24.14 -6.80
N TYR A 275 -46.16 -24.75 -5.69
CA TYR A 275 -45.53 -26.06 -5.72
C TYR A 275 -46.56 -27.17 -5.99
N SER A 276 -46.36 -27.95 -7.05
CA SER A 276 -47.32 -28.96 -7.52
C SER A 276 -47.13 -30.37 -6.94
N GLY A 277 -46.06 -30.65 -6.19
CA GLY A 277 -45.90 -31.91 -5.44
C GLY A 277 -44.99 -32.99 -6.03
N SER A 278 -44.20 -32.73 -7.09
CA SER A 278 -43.29 -33.73 -7.68
C SER A 278 -41.86 -33.21 -7.89
N GLY A 279 -40.91 -33.66 -7.06
CA GLY A 279 -39.49 -33.29 -7.16
C GLY A 279 -39.20 -31.84 -6.77
N PHE A 280 -37.91 -31.46 -6.76
CA PHE A 280 -37.49 -30.07 -6.59
C PHE A 280 -36.25 -29.80 -7.45
N SER A 281 -36.46 -29.30 -8.66
CA SER A 281 -35.40 -28.95 -9.60
C SER A 281 -35.67 -27.56 -10.19
N LEU A 282 -34.73 -26.64 -9.99
CA LEU A 282 -34.71 -25.32 -10.59
C LEU A 282 -33.83 -25.34 -11.84
N THR A 283 -34.41 -25.16 -13.01
CA THR A 283 -33.68 -25.07 -14.27
C THR A 283 -33.55 -23.62 -14.70
N TYR A 284 -32.31 -23.12 -14.79
CA TYR A 284 -31.99 -21.81 -15.33
C TYR A 284 -31.57 -21.97 -16.80
N THR A 285 -32.26 -21.24 -17.69
CA THR A 285 -31.92 -21.17 -19.11
C THR A 285 -31.66 -19.71 -19.50
N TYR A 286 -30.43 -19.42 -19.90
CA TYR A 286 -30.04 -18.12 -20.42
C TYR A 286 -30.51 -17.95 -21.87
N VAL A 287 -31.20 -16.85 -22.13
CA VAL A 287 -31.66 -16.41 -23.45
C VAL A 287 -30.75 -15.26 -23.90
N PRO A 288 -29.72 -15.55 -24.72
CA PRO A 288 -28.72 -14.57 -25.10
C PRO A 288 -29.31 -13.49 -26.04
N GLY A 289 -28.85 -12.24 -25.89
CA GLY A 289 -29.20 -11.15 -26.80
C GLY A 289 -28.40 -11.16 -28.13
N GLY A 290 -27.37 -12.00 -28.24
CA GLY A 290 -26.52 -12.12 -29.41
C GLY A 290 -25.52 -13.29 -29.31
N PRO A 291 -24.74 -13.58 -30.38
CA PRO A 291 -23.93 -14.80 -30.50
C PRO A 291 -22.79 -14.95 -29.48
N ASN A 292 -22.30 -13.84 -28.90
CA ASN A 292 -21.24 -13.83 -27.89
C ASN A 292 -21.73 -13.42 -26.50
N ALA A 293 -23.05 -13.39 -26.29
CA ALA A 293 -23.60 -13.00 -25.01
C ALA A 293 -23.34 -14.10 -23.97
N GLN A 294 -22.96 -13.68 -22.77
CA GLN A 294 -22.68 -14.56 -21.64
C GLN A 294 -23.57 -14.14 -20.47
N GLY A 295 -24.04 -15.12 -19.69
CA GLY A 295 -24.80 -14.90 -18.46
C GLY A 295 -24.14 -15.65 -17.30
N TRP A 296 -24.33 -15.16 -16.08
CA TRP A 296 -23.86 -15.79 -14.85
C TRP A 296 -24.95 -15.79 -13.78
N LEU A 297 -25.07 -16.89 -13.06
CA LEU A 297 -25.83 -16.94 -11.82
C LEU A 297 -24.96 -16.37 -10.69
N ASP A 298 -25.49 -15.43 -9.92
CA ASP A 298 -24.89 -15.01 -8.66
C ASP A 298 -25.33 -16.02 -7.59
N TRP A 299 -26.59 -15.87 -7.17
CA TRP A 299 -27.24 -16.71 -6.18
C TRP A 299 -28.74 -16.85 -6.45
N PHE A 300 -29.36 -17.82 -5.78
CA PHE A 300 -30.80 -17.88 -5.61
C PHE A 300 -31.20 -18.22 -4.17
N GLU A 301 -32.34 -17.67 -3.77
CA GLU A 301 -33.02 -17.93 -2.52
C GLU A 301 -34.39 -18.53 -2.81
N VAL A 302 -34.77 -19.54 -2.03
CA VAL A 302 -36.11 -20.11 -2.06
C VAL A 302 -36.70 -20.04 -0.66
N VAL A 303 -37.88 -19.43 -0.52
CA VAL A 303 -38.69 -19.54 0.70
C VAL A 303 -39.96 -20.31 0.39
N TYR A 304 -40.24 -21.37 1.16
CA TYR A 304 -41.38 -22.26 0.90
C TYR A 304 -41.96 -22.85 2.18
N ARG A 305 -43.18 -23.39 2.09
CA ARG A 305 -43.81 -24.09 3.21
C ARG A 305 -43.37 -25.54 3.27
N ARG A 306 -42.74 -25.92 4.39
CA ARG A 306 -42.29 -27.28 4.68
C ARG A 306 -43.14 -27.91 5.78
N ALA A 307 -43.39 -29.22 5.71
CA ALA A 307 -44.05 -29.93 6.79
C ALA A 307 -43.17 -29.93 8.05
N LEU A 308 -43.77 -29.70 9.23
CA LEU A 308 -43.06 -29.73 10.51
C LEU A 308 -42.80 -31.18 10.92
N ARG A 309 -41.71 -31.73 10.38
CA ARG A 309 -41.31 -33.12 10.53
C ARG A 309 -39.80 -33.20 10.76
N LEU A 310 -39.40 -33.83 11.86
CA LEU A 310 -37.99 -34.09 12.14
C LEU A 310 -37.47 -35.18 11.18
N PRO A 311 -36.50 -34.86 10.29
CA PRO A 311 -35.88 -35.86 9.44
C PRO A 311 -35.06 -36.87 10.26
N ALA A 312 -35.03 -38.13 9.81
CA ALA A 312 -34.18 -39.14 10.44
C ALA A 312 -32.70 -38.78 10.27
N GLY A 313 -31.92 -38.90 11.36
CA GLY A 313 -30.48 -38.69 11.34
C GLY A 313 -30.02 -37.24 11.15
N ARG A 314 -30.93 -36.25 11.24
CA ARG A 314 -30.62 -34.83 11.04
C ARG A 314 -31.41 -33.98 12.02
N GLN A 315 -30.86 -32.80 12.34
CA GLN A 315 -31.60 -31.75 13.03
C GLN A 315 -32.52 -30.98 12.08
N LEU A 316 -33.50 -30.26 12.64
CA LEU A 316 -34.43 -29.39 11.95
C LEU A 316 -34.43 -28.01 12.60
N LEU A 317 -33.98 -27.00 11.86
CA LEU A 317 -34.20 -25.60 12.23
C LEU A 317 -35.53 -25.16 11.64
N PHE A 318 -36.42 -24.53 12.41
CA PHE A 318 -37.73 -24.11 11.93
C PHE A 318 -38.21 -22.80 12.54
N ARG A 319 -38.99 -22.06 11.73
CA ARG A 319 -39.63 -20.79 12.07
C ARG A 319 -40.90 -20.59 11.23
N ASP A 320 -41.88 -19.84 11.73
CA ASP A 320 -43.17 -19.69 11.02
C ASP A 320 -43.78 -18.29 11.17
N TRP A 321 -43.74 -17.48 10.11
CA TRP A 321 -44.42 -16.19 10.01
C TRP A 321 -45.94 -16.33 10.07
N SER A 322 -46.50 -17.47 9.65
CA SER A 322 -47.94 -17.73 9.73
C SER A 322 -48.43 -17.89 11.17
N SER A 323 -47.52 -18.15 12.12
CA SER A 323 -47.84 -18.23 13.56
C SER A 323 -47.84 -16.87 14.26
N VAL A 324 -47.15 -15.88 13.69
CA VAL A 324 -46.89 -14.58 14.36
C VAL A 324 -48.15 -13.71 14.43
N GLY A 325 -48.40 -13.13 15.61
CA GLY A 325 -49.51 -12.22 15.90
C GLY A 325 -50.72 -12.87 16.58
N GLY A 326 -50.72 -14.20 16.76
CA GLY A 326 -51.84 -14.96 17.35
C GLY A 326 -51.89 -15.04 18.88
N GLY A 327 -50.94 -14.41 19.60
CA GLY A 327 -50.81 -14.48 21.06
C GLY A 327 -50.19 -15.78 21.60
N GLY A 328 -50.35 -16.90 20.89
CA GLY A 328 -49.66 -18.17 21.11
C GLY A 328 -50.13 -19.26 20.14
N ALA A 329 -49.33 -20.30 19.95
CA ALA A 329 -49.63 -21.43 19.06
C ALA A 329 -49.12 -22.76 19.64
N THR A 330 -49.71 -23.87 19.17
CA THR A 330 -49.28 -25.23 19.48
C THR A 330 -48.56 -25.83 18.27
N PHE A 331 -47.26 -26.06 18.40
CA PHE A 331 -46.42 -26.67 17.36
C PHE A 331 -46.47 -28.19 17.48
N GLN A 332 -46.71 -28.89 16.37
CA GLN A 332 -46.78 -30.35 16.30
C GLN A 332 -45.66 -30.88 15.40
N LEU A 333 -44.56 -31.30 16.04
CA LEU A 333 -43.40 -31.87 15.35
C LEU A 333 -43.58 -33.37 15.17
N SER A 334 -43.85 -33.80 13.94
CA SER A 334 -43.93 -35.23 13.58
C SER A 334 -42.54 -35.85 13.40
N GLY A 335 -42.44 -37.19 13.45
CA GLY A 335 -41.16 -37.90 13.33
C GLY A 335 -40.29 -37.84 14.60
N ALA A 336 -40.88 -37.43 15.72
CA ALA A 336 -40.20 -37.33 17.01
C ALA A 336 -40.17 -38.69 17.73
N SER A 337 -39.17 -38.87 18.59
CA SER A 337 -39.01 -40.02 19.47
C SER A 337 -38.74 -39.57 20.92
N SER A 338 -38.54 -40.51 21.84
CA SER A 338 -38.21 -40.17 23.23
C SER A 338 -36.86 -39.48 23.39
N SER A 339 -35.97 -39.54 22.39
CA SER A 339 -34.69 -38.82 22.38
C SER A 339 -34.78 -37.43 21.72
N THR A 340 -35.96 -37.02 21.23
CA THR A 340 -36.12 -35.73 20.55
C THR A 340 -36.04 -34.57 21.56
N GLY A 341 -35.08 -33.68 21.33
CA GLY A 341 -35.00 -32.37 21.98
C GLY A 341 -35.49 -31.26 21.06
N VAL A 342 -36.08 -30.22 21.65
CA VAL A 342 -36.41 -28.96 20.95
C VAL A 342 -35.92 -27.79 21.79
N TRP A 343 -35.15 -26.88 21.18
CA TRP A 343 -34.68 -25.64 21.80
C TRP A 343 -35.30 -24.42 21.10
N ASP A 344 -35.73 -23.42 21.87
CA ASP A 344 -35.92 -22.05 21.39
C ASP A 344 -34.53 -21.41 21.26
N VAL A 345 -34.16 -21.09 20.02
CA VAL A 345 -32.87 -20.51 19.62
C VAL A 345 -33.04 -19.09 19.07
N THR A 346 -34.17 -18.44 19.35
CA THR A 346 -34.44 -17.05 18.97
C THR A 346 -33.35 -16.10 19.50
N ASP A 347 -32.77 -16.41 20.66
CA ASP A 347 -31.52 -15.82 21.14
C ASP A 347 -30.43 -16.92 21.11
N PRO A 348 -29.46 -16.82 20.20
CA PRO A 348 -28.47 -17.88 19.96
C PRO A 348 -27.51 -18.09 21.14
N PHE A 349 -27.27 -17.06 21.97
CA PHE A 349 -26.42 -17.18 23.15
C PHE A 349 -27.18 -17.76 24.35
N ASN A 350 -28.51 -17.68 24.33
CA ASN A 350 -29.40 -18.07 25.42
C ASN A 350 -30.43 -19.10 24.96
N ALA A 351 -29.96 -20.18 24.31
CA ALA A 351 -30.82 -21.30 23.92
C ALA A 351 -31.57 -21.88 25.13
N ARG A 352 -32.85 -22.21 24.93
CA ARG A 352 -33.74 -22.72 25.99
C ARG A 352 -34.45 -23.99 25.57
N ALA A 353 -34.38 -25.02 26.40
CA ALA A 353 -35.11 -26.27 26.20
C ALA A 353 -36.61 -26.06 26.31
N VAL A 354 -37.34 -26.55 25.30
CA VAL A 354 -38.80 -26.48 25.20
C VAL A 354 -39.40 -27.75 25.79
N SER A 355 -40.37 -27.58 26.69
CA SER A 355 -41.13 -28.71 27.25
C SER A 355 -42.37 -28.98 26.41
N GLY A 356 -42.68 -30.27 26.22
CA GLY A 356 -43.82 -30.71 25.40
C GLY A 356 -44.21 -32.17 25.69
N THR A 357 -45.24 -32.64 24.99
CA THR A 357 -45.76 -34.01 25.12
C THR A 357 -45.54 -34.78 23.83
N LEU A 358 -44.91 -35.96 23.94
CA LEU A 358 -44.76 -36.91 22.84
C LEU A 358 -45.94 -37.88 22.83
N SER A 359 -46.68 -37.94 21.72
CA SER A 359 -47.76 -38.91 21.51
C SER A 359 -47.78 -39.37 20.04
N GLY A 360 -47.81 -40.69 19.82
CA GLY A 360 -47.91 -41.26 18.47
C GLY A 360 -46.78 -40.85 17.50
N GLY A 361 -45.58 -40.53 18.01
CA GLY A 361 -44.47 -40.03 17.19
C GLY A 361 -44.52 -38.53 16.88
N THR A 362 -45.42 -37.78 17.52
CA THR A 362 -45.54 -36.33 17.41
C THR A 362 -45.22 -35.66 18.74
N PHE A 363 -44.21 -34.79 18.76
CA PHE A 363 -43.88 -33.95 19.91
C PHE A 363 -44.65 -32.63 19.80
N SER A 364 -45.54 -32.37 20.76
CA SER A 364 -46.37 -31.17 20.78
C SER A 364 -45.94 -30.24 21.90
N PHE A 365 -45.72 -28.97 21.58
CA PHE A 365 -45.41 -27.93 22.56
C PHE A 365 -46.12 -26.63 22.21
N GLY A 366 -46.41 -25.84 23.24
CA GLY A 366 -46.94 -24.50 23.04
C GLY A 366 -45.83 -23.45 23.09
N ALA A 367 -45.95 -22.39 22.28
CA ALA A 367 -45.13 -21.19 22.44
C ALA A 367 -45.91 -19.89 22.21
N ALA A 368 -45.38 -18.79 22.76
CA ALA A 368 -45.84 -17.44 22.43
C ALA A 368 -45.42 -17.08 21.00
N THR A 369 -46.32 -16.42 20.27
CA THR A 369 -46.11 -16.00 18.89
C THR A 369 -46.24 -14.49 18.71
N ASP A 370 -45.81 -13.75 19.73
CA ASP A 370 -45.70 -12.28 19.76
C ASP A 370 -44.69 -11.73 18.76
N ARG A 371 -43.68 -12.53 18.42
CA ARG A 371 -42.67 -12.28 17.39
C ARG A 371 -42.31 -13.59 16.69
N LEU A 372 -41.56 -13.51 15.60
CA LEU A 372 -40.99 -14.72 14.98
C LEU A 372 -40.04 -15.40 15.97
N ARG A 373 -40.34 -16.65 16.29
CA ARG A 373 -39.50 -17.54 17.09
C ARG A 373 -38.75 -18.49 16.16
N GLU A 374 -37.53 -18.82 16.55
CA GLU A 374 -36.72 -19.84 15.88
C GLU A 374 -36.46 -21.00 16.83
N TYR A 375 -36.54 -22.22 16.29
CA TYR A 375 -36.35 -23.44 17.05
C TYR A 375 -35.39 -24.39 16.36
N ALA A 376 -34.66 -25.16 17.16
CA ALA A 376 -33.85 -26.28 16.71
C ALA A 376 -34.40 -27.58 17.33
N ALA A 377 -34.91 -28.49 16.49
CA ALA A 377 -35.28 -29.83 16.90
C ALA A 377 -34.21 -30.83 16.47
N PHE A 378 -33.89 -31.79 17.32
CA PHE A 378 -32.79 -32.73 17.08
C PHE A 378 -33.03 -34.07 17.78
N GLY A 379 -32.40 -35.13 17.25
CA GLY A 379 -32.34 -36.46 17.85
C GLY A 379 -31.00 -36.69 18.55
N THR A 380 -30.34 -37.81 18.23
CA THR A 380 -29.03 -38.19 18.79
C THR A 380 -27.85 -37.94 17.85
N ASP A 381 -28.14 -37.62 16.58
CA ASP A 381 -27.15 -37.37 15.55
C ASP A 381 -26.86 -35.87 15.45
N PHE A 382 -25.61 -35.49 15.71
CA PHE A 382 -25.17 -34.11 15.80
C PHE A 382 -23.94 -33.87 14.92
N PRO A 383 -23.83 -32.69 14.27
CA PRO A 383 -22.56 -32.25 13.72
C PRO A 383 -21.52 -32.05 14.84
N VAL A 384 -20.25 -32.25 14.49
CA VAL A 384 -19.10 -32.02 15.35
C VAL A 384 -18.32 -30.82 14.80
N PRO A 385 -17.94 -29.84 15.64
CA PRO A 385 -17.20 -28.68 15.16
C PRO A 385 -15.76 -29.06 14.78
N ALA A 386 -15.12 -28.26 13.92
CA ALA A 386 -13.73 -28.51 13.51
C ALA A 386 -12.75 -27.93 14.55
N ALA A 387 -11.82 -28.73 15.07
CA ALA A 387 -10.82 -28.29 16.03
C ALA A 387 -9.74 -27.40 15.37
N ALA A 388 -9.37 -26.28 16.01
CA ALA A 388 -8.37 -25.33 15.47
C ALA A 388 -7.33 -24.85 16.50
N GLY A 389 -7.12 -25.64 17.56
CA GLY A 389 -6.00 -25.52 18.49
C GLY A 389 -6.17 -24.50 19.61
N THR A 390 -5.07 -24.21 20.32
CA THR A 390 -5.01 -23.29 21.47
C THR A 390 -4.95 -21.83 21.03
N VAL A 391 -5.52 -20.95 21.85
CA VAL A 391 -5.51 -19.49 21.66
C VAL A 391 -4.72 -18.83 22.80
N PRO A 392 -3.67 -18.04 22.51
CA PRO A 392 -2.98 -17.25 23.52
C PRO A 392 -3.88 -16.21 24.17
N ASN A 393 -3.67 -15.93 25.45
CA ASN A 393 -4.37 -14.83 26.13
C ASN A 393 -4.02 -13.48 25.50
N GLN A 394 -5.01 -12.59 25.41
CA GLN A 394 -4.91 -11.26 24.82
C GLN A 394 -6.00 -10.35 25.38
N ASP A 395 -5.69 -9.05 25.44
CA ASP A 395 -6.63 -8.05 25.96
C ASP A 395 -6.42 -6.71 25.23
N LEU A 396 -6.86 -6.65 23.97
CA LEU A 396 -6.84 -5.40 23.21
C LEU A 396 -7.81 -4.39 23.84
N HIS A 397 -8.89 -4.86 24.46
CA HIS A 397 -9.81 -4.06 25.25
C HIS A 397 -9.17 -3.40 26.50
N ALA A 398 -7.97 -3.74 26.96
CA ALA A 398 -7.33 -3.04 28.09
C ALA A 398 -6.09 -2.24 27.67
N THR A 399 -5.96 -1.98 26.38
CA THR A 399 -4.79 -1.28 25.84
C THR A 399 -4.70 0.19 26.26
N THR A 400 -3.47 0.63 26.51
CA THR A 400 -3.15 2.00 26.93
C THR A 400 -3.23 2.98 25.77
N PRO A 401 -3.38 4.30 26.03
CA PRO A 401 -3.38 5.29 24.97
C PRO A 401 -2.09 5.22 24.13
N ALA A 402 -2.23 5.28 22.81
CA ALA A 402 -1.13 5.23 21.85
C ALA A 402 -1.22 6.40 20.85
N ASP A 403 -0.09 6.80 20.30
CA ASP A 403 0.02 7.80 19.23
C ASP A 403 0.05 7.13 17.85
N LEU A 404 0.65 5.93 17.77
CA LEU A 404 0.73 5.10 16.56
C LEU A 404 0.21 3.69 16.86
N LEU A 405 -0.77 3.25 16.07
CA LEU A 405 -1.26 1.88 16.00
C LEU A 405 -0.61 1.20 14.79
N ILE A 406 0.08 0.08 15.01
CA ILE A 406 0.61 -0.76 13.92
C ILE A 406 -0.17 -2.06 13.90
N VAL A 407 -0.94 -2.29 12.84
CA VAL A 407 -1.65 -3.55 12.57
C VAL A 407 -0.88 -4.32 11.51
N THR A 408 -0.54 -5.57 11.81
CA THR A 408 0.29 -6.38 10.90
C THR A 408 -0.07 -7.86 10.90
N HIS A 409 0.31 -8.60 9.87
CA HIS A 409 0.19 -10.05 9.88
C HIS A 409 1.24 -10.68 10.82
N PRO A 410 0.97 -11.84 11.49
CA PRO A 410 1.96 -12.53 12.32
C PRO A 410 3.34 -12.73 11.68
N ALA A 411 3.38 -12.89 10.35
CA ALA A 411 4.63 -13.04 9.59
C ALA A 411 5.56 -11.80 9.59
N PHE A 412 5.05 -10.61 9.92
CA PHE A 412 5.79 -9.33 9.84
C PHE A 412 5.91 -8.63 11.21
N VAL A 413 5.53 -9.28 12.30
CA VAL A 413 5.58 -8.70 13.66
C VAL A 413 6.98 -8.24 14.04
N ALA A 414 8.04 -8.96 13.62
CA ALA A 414 9.41 -8.56 13.90
C ALA A 414 9.78 -7.21 13.27
N GLN A 415 9.37 -6.98 12.03
CA GLN A 415 9.59 -5.72 11.31
C GLN A 415 8.73 -4.60 11.88
N ALA A 416 7.48 -4.88 12.23
CA ALA A 416 6.61 -3.93 12.94
C ALA A 416 7.21 -3.48 14.28
N GLN A 417 7.82 -4.41 15.03
CA GLN A 417 8.50 -4.11 16.29
C GLN A 417 9.75 -3.23 16.09
N GLN A 418 10.47 -3.37 14.97
CA GLN A 418 11.60 -2.48 14.64
C GLN A 418 11.12 -1.05 14.37
N LEU A 419 10.07 -0.85 13.58
CA LEU A 419 9.45 0.49 13.38
C LEU A 419 8.92 1.05 14.70
N SER A 420 8.26 0.22 15.50
CA SER A 420 7.78 0.60 16.82
C SER A 420 8.91 1.08 17.74
N ALA A 421 10.06 0.38 17.75
CA ALA A 421 11.23 0.78 18.51
C ALA A 421 11.84 2.08 17.97
N PHE A 422 11.92 2.24 16.66
CA PHE A 422 12.37 3.47 16.02
C PHE A 422 11.53 4.68 16.45
N HIS A 423 10.20 4.63 16.31
CA HIS A 423 9.34 5.76 16.70
C HIS A 423 9.33 6.07 18.19
N ARG A 424 9.48 5.06 19.05
CA ARG A 424 9.65 5.29 20.50
C ARG A 424 10.95 6.05 20.80
N GLN A 425 12.03 5.73 20.10
CA GLN A 425 13.36 6.30 20.35
C GLN A 425 13.57 7.64 19.66
N HIS A 426 13.15 7.77 18.40
CA HIS A 426 13.37 8.94 17.57
C HIS A 426 12.29 10.00 17.77
N ASP A 427 11.02 9.62 17.79
CA ASP A 427 9.88 10.55 17.80
C ASP A 427 9.21 10.68 19.18
N GLY A 428 9.55 9.81 20.14
CA GLY A 428 8.95 9.78 21.46
C GLY A 428 7.48 9.33 21.46
N LEU A 429 7.03 8.64 20.41
CA LEU A 429 5.64 8.19 20.27
C LEU A 429 5.34 6.98 21.16
N ARG A 430 4.13 6.93 21.71
CA ARG A 430 3.57 5.71 22.29
C ARG A 430 3.06 4.83 21.16
N VAL A 431 3.57 3.62 21.06
CA VAL A 431 3.24 2.71 19.95
C VAL A 431 2.60 1.44 20.49
N VAL A 432 1.47 1.04 19.89
CA VAL A 432 0.87 -0.29 20.07
C VAL A 432 1.01 -1.06 18.76
N THR A 433 1.54 -2.27 18.84
CA THR A 433 1.69 -3.19 17.71
C THR A 433 0.85 -4.42 17.96
N VAL A 434 -0.05 -4.74 17.04
CA VAL A 434 -0.97 -5.88 17.14
C VAL A 434 -0.97 -6.69 15.85
N SER A 435 -1.21 -7.99 15.98
CA SER A 435 -1.43 -8.85 14.82
C SER A 435 -2.90 -8.82 14.37
N THR A 436 -3.15 -9.04 13.08
CA THR A 436 -4.51 -9.21 12.53
C THR A 436 -5.29 -10.31 13.26
N GLU A 437 -4.64 -11.43 13.57
CA GLU A 437 -5.22 -12.52 14.37
C GLU A 437 -5.69 -12.09 15.77
N GLN A 438 -4.94 -11.21 16.45
CA GLN A 438 -5.38 -10.68 17.75
C GLN A 438 -6.61 -9.80 17.59
N VAL A 439 -6.64 -8.96 16.56
CA VAL A 439 -7.79 -8.10 16.27
C VAL A 439 -9.03 -8.91 15.93
N TYR A 440 -8.93 -9.93 15.06
CA TYR A 440 -10.09 -10.73 14.66
C TYR A 440 -10.77 -11.41 15.84
N ARG A 441 -9.98 -11.99 16.76
CA ARG A 441 -10.52 -12.72 17.92
C ARG A 441 -11.38 -11.87 18.84
N GLU A 442 -11.06 -10.59 18.99
CA GLU A 442 -11.77 -9.67 19.88
C GLU A 442 -12.86 -8.85 19.16
N PHE A 443 -12.70 -8.54 17.86
CA PHE A 443 -13.58 -7.60 17.16
C PHE A 443 -14.45 -8.21 16.04
N SER A 444 -14.24 -9.47 15.64
CA SER A 444 -15.10 -10.17 14.66
C SER A 444 -15.47 -11.58 15.09
N GLY A 445 -15.21 -11.93 16.35
CA GLY A 445 -15.38 -13.30 16.83
C GLY A 445 -14.43 -14.29 16.16
N GLY A 446 -13.31 -13.85 15.59
CA GLY A 446 -12.28 -14.68 14.95
C GLY A 446 -12.27 -14.66 13.42
N SER A 447 -13.27 -14.06 12.77
CA SER A 447 -13.33 -13.99 11.29
C SER A 447 -12.36 -12.95 10.72
N PRO A 448 -11.68 -13.19 9.57
CA PRO A 448 -10.71 -12.27 8.98
C PRO A 448 -11.37 -11.07 8.28
N ASP A 449 -12.12 -10.30 9.05
CA ASP A 449 -13.03 -9.24 8.59
C ASP A 449 -12.36 -7.86 8.71
N PRO A 450 -12.29 -7.05 7.63
CA PRO A 450 -11.74 -5.69 7.70
C PRO A 450 -12.50 -4.79 8.69
N GLY A 451 -13.80 -5.01 8.92
CA GLY A 451 -14.57 -4.29 9.94
C GLY A 451 -14.01 -4.49 11.35
N ALA A 452 -13.35 -5.62 11.63
CA ALA A 452 -12.66 -5.86 12.90
C ALA A 452 -11.50 -4.87 13.13
N LEU A 453 -10.74 -4.57 12.07
CA LEU A 453 -9.63 -3.62 12.12
C LEU A 453 -10.14 -2.21 12.35
N ARG A 454 -11.20 -1.80 11.64
CA ARG A 454 -11.85 -0.51 11.90
C ARG A 454 -12.37 -0.44 13.33
N ASP A 455 -13.04 -1.50 13.82
CA ASP A 455 -13.61 -1.51 15.17
C ASP A 455 -12.56 -1.46 16.28
N PHE A 456 -11.41 -2.10 16.08
CA PHE A 456 -10.25 -1.92 16.96
C PHE A 456 -9.81 -0.45 17.02
N VAL A 457 -9.66 0.22 15.88
CA VAL A 457 -9.27 1.64 15.82
C VAL A 457 -10.37 2.54 16.41
N LYS A 458 -11.65 2.25 16.12
CA LYS A 458 -12.80 2.99 16.66
C LYS A 458 -12.91 2.84 18.18
N MET A 459 -12.65 1.66 18.74
CA MET A 459 -12.62 1.47 20.19
C MET A 459 -11.61 2.41 20.85
N TYR A 460 -10.40 2.51 20.28
CA TYR A 460 -9.40 3.47 20.75
C TYR A 460 -9.89 4.91 20.64
N TYR A 461 -10.47 5.26 19.48
CA TYR A 461 -11.03 6.58 19.25
C TYR A 461 -12.09 6.96 20.28
N ASP A 462 -13.09 6.11 20.48
CA ASP A 462 -14.20 6.38 21.39
C ASP A 462 -13.71 6.54 22.85
N ARG A 463 -12.74 5.74 23.27
CA ARG A 463 -12.19 5.78 24.64
C ARG A 463 -11.32 6.99 24.91
N TYR A 464 -10.55 7.42 23.91
CA TYR A 464 -9.60 8.51 24.03
C TYR A 464 -10.07 9.77 23.30
N ARG A 465 -11.36 9.86 22.97
CA ARG A 465 -11.94 10.93 22.14
C ARG A 465 -11.60 12.33 22.66
N SER A 466 -11.67 12.54 23.98
CA SER A 466 -11.36 13.83 24.60
C SER A 466 -9.89 14.24 24.47
N THR A 467 -8.99 13.29 24.22
CA THR A 467 -7.55 13.52 24.04
C THR A 467 -7.07 13.14 22.65
N TRP A 468 -7.95 12.86 21.68
CA TRP A 468 -7.58 12.26 20.39
C TRP A 468 -6.61 13.13 19.57
N GLY A 469 -6.80 14.44 19.59
CA GLY A 469 -5.83 15.37 18.97
C GLY A 469 -4.41 15.33 19.58
N ALA A 470 -4.28 14.84 20.82
CA ALA A 470 -3.02 14.63 21.53
C ALA A 470 -2.55 13.16 21.56
N SER A 471 -3.39 12.20 21.19
CA SER A 471 -3.14 10.74 21.20
C SER A 471 -3.99 10.03 20.14
N GLY A 472 -3.42 9.15 19.32
CA GLY A 472 -4.18 8.44 18.27
C GLY A 472 -4.07 9.12 16.91
N LYS A 473 -2.84 9.38 16.47
CA LYS A 473 -2.56 10.17 15.27
C LYS A 473 -2.39 9.31 14.03
N TYR A 474 -1.92 8.08 14.19
CA TYR A 474 -1.42 7.27 13.09
C TYR A 474 -1.89 5.82 13.14
N LEU A 475 -2.31 5.30 11.98
CA LEU A 475 -2.54 3.88 11.74
C LEU A 475 -1.62 3.39 10.62
N LEU A 476 -0.69 2.52 10.97
CA LEU A 476 0.16 1.82 9.99
C LEU A 476 -0.38 0.40 9.75
N LEU A 477 -0.70 0.11 8.49
CA LEU A 477 -1.08 -1.22 8.01
C LEU A 477 0.14 -1.88 7.35
N LEU A 478 0.80 -2.82 8.05
CA LEU A 478 1.97 -3.53 7.54
C LEU A 478 1.58 -4.90 7.00
N GLY A 479 1.38 -4.97 5.69
CA GLY A 479 1.04 -6.16 4.93
C GLY A 479 0.22 -5.82 3.69
N ARG A 480 0.41 -6.59 2.62
CA ARG A 480 -0.41 -6.48 1.40
C ARG A 480 -1.87 -6.90 1.65
N GLY A 481 -2.80 -6.26 0.96
CA GLY A 481 -4.23 -6.60 0.99
C GLY A 481 -4.65 -7.45 -0.20
N SER A 482 -5.92 -7.85 -0.23
CA SER A 482 -6.52 -8.42 -1.44
C SER A 482 -7.99 -8.12 -1.59
N PHE A 483 -8.47 -8.03 -2.84
CA PHE A 483 -9.90 -8.12 -3.17
C PHE A 483 -10.52 -9.49 -2.83
N ASP A 484 -9.70 -10.53 -2.69
CA ASP A 484 -10.13 -11.88 -2.37
C ASP A 484 -9.84 -12.24 -0.92
N TYR A 485 -10.87 -12.13 -0.09
CA TYR A 485 -10.76 -12.42 1.34
C TYR A 485 -10.68 -13.92 1.68
N LYS A 486 -11.18 -14.82 0.80
CA LYS A 486 -11.31 -16.26 1.09
C LYS A 486 -10.29 -17.14 0.36
N ASP A 487 -9.25 -16.56 -0.24
CA ASP A 487 -8.16 -17.30 -0.88
C ASP A 487 -8.62 -18.23 -2.03
N ARG A 488 -9.50 -17.70 -2.88
CA ARG A 488 -10.04 -18.33 -4.09
C ARG A 488 -9.11 -18.19 -5.30
N VAL A 489 -8.37 -17.08 -5.41
CA VAL A 489 -7.42 -16.85 -6.51
C VAL A 489 -6.04 -17.43 -6.21
N ARG A 490 -5.32 -17.82 -7.27
CA ARG A 490 -3.96 -18.34 -7.13
C ARG A 490 -2.99 -17.26 -6.67
N ASN A 491 -2.06 -17.63 -5.78
CA ASN A 491 -1.02 -16.74 -5.23
C ASN A 491 -1.61 -15.51 -4.53
N ASN A 492 -2.71 -15.69 -3.79
CA ASN A 492 -3.31 -14.61 -3.04
C ASN A 492 -2.34 -14.03 -1.98
N SER A 493 -2.54 -12.77 -1.63
CA SER A 493 -1.71 -12.04 -0.67
C SER A 493 -2.55 -11.14 0.24
N ASN A 494 -3.44 -11.74 1.04
CA ASN A 494 -4.31 -11.01 1.98
C ASN A 494 -3.75 -11.01 3.42
N PHE A 495 -2.60 -10.37 3.63
CA PHE A 495 -1.94 -10.33 4.95
C PHE A 495 -2.62 -9.37 5.93
N VAL A 496 -2.90 -8.16 5.47
CA VAL A 496 -3.69 -7.16 6.20
C VAL A 496 -4.79 -6.69 5.24
N PRO A 497 -6.07 -7.01 5.51
CA PRO A 497 -7.14 -6.78 4.54
C PRO A 497 -7.30 -5.30 4.23
N VAL A 498 -7.82 -5.04 3.04
CA VAL A 498 -8.26 -3.73 2.57
C VAL A 498 -9.77 -3.77 2.41
N TYR A 499 -10.45 -2.63 2.54
CA TYR A 499 -11.86 -2.54 2.20
C TYR A 499 -12.05 -2.53 0.67
N GLU A 500 -12.95 -3.37 0.15
CA GLU A 500 -13.43 -3.35 -1.22
C GLU A 500 -14.83 -2.71 -1.31
N SER A 501 -15.12 -1.99 -2.38
CA SER A 501 -16.45 -1.40 -2.57
C SER A 501 -17.53 -2.45 -2.95
N PRO A 502 -18.82 -2.18 -2.71
CA PRO A 502 -19.90 -3.04 -3.18
C PRO A 502 -20.09 -2.98 -4.71
N ILE A 503 -19.37 -2.09 -5.42
CA ILE A 503 -19.45 -1.96 -6.87
C ILE A 503 -18.38 -2.85 -7.49
N SER A 504 -18.80 -3.91 -8.17
CA SER A 504 -17.88 -4.94 -8.71
C SER A 504 -17.92 -5.08 -10.24
N LEU A 505 -18.79 -4.31 -10.92
CA LEU A 505 -19.04 -4.41 -12.37
C LEU A 505 -18.64 -3.15 -13.16
N ASP A 506 -18.37 -2.05 -12.47
CA ASP A 506 -18.00 -0.76 -13.09
C ASP A 506 -16.52 -0.47 -12.84
N PRO A 507 -15.66 -0.52 -13.88
CA PRO A 507 -14.23 -0.22 -13.75
C PRO A 507 -13.94 1.20 -13.24
N LEU A 508 -14.82 2.17 -13.51
CA LEU A 508 -14.65 3.57 -13.11
C LEU A 508 -15.18 3.83 -11.70
N SER A 509 -16.09 3.01 -11.18
CA SER A 509 -16.71 3.23 -9.86
C SER A 509 -16.24 2.24 -8.78
N THR A 510 -15.63 1.12 -9.15
CA THR A 510 -15.05 0.17 -8.18
C THR A 510 -13.79 0.74 -7.51
N TYR A 511 -13.54 0.40 -6.25
CA TYR A 511 -12.36 0.86 -5.51
C TYR A 511 -12.03 -0.03 -4.30
N ALA A 512 -10.75 -0.10 -4.00
CA ALA A 512 -10.23 -0.50 -2.70
C ALA A 512 -9.85 0.75 -1.90
N SER A 513 -9.99 0.77 -0.57
CA SER A 513 -9.63 1.95 0.22
C SER A 513 -9.23 1.64 1.66
N ASP A 514 -8.16 2.28 2.13
CA ASP A 514 -7.80 2.27 3.56
C ASP A 514 -8.56 3.33 4.37
N ASP A 515 -9.29 4.24 3.72
CA ASP A 515 -10.06 5.30 4.41
C ASP A 515 -11.13 4.71 5.34
N PHE A 516 -11.62 3.51 5.00
CA PHE A 516 -12.56 2.76 5.83
C PHE A 516 -12.08 2.61 7.28
N PHE A 517 -10.77 2.46 7.50
CA PHE A 517 -10.21 2.29 8.85
C PHE A 517 -10.05 3.60 9.62
N GLY A 518 -10.32 4.75 8.99
CA GLY A 518 -10.25 6.08 9.60
C GLY A 518 -11.56 6.84 9.66
N PHE A 519 -12.65 6.27 9.15
CA PHE A 519 -14.00 6.78 9.39
C PHE A 519 -14.52 6.20 10.71
N LEU A 520 -14.34 6.96 11.80
CA LEU A 520 -14.55 6.47 13.16
C LEU A 520 -15.73 7.14 13.87
N ASP A 521 -16.34 8.18 13.30
CA ASP A 521 -17.50 8.85 13.88
C ASP A 521 -18.77 7.96 13.82
N ASP A 522 -19.67 8.14 14.79
CA ASP A 522 -20.76 7.19 15.06
C ASP A 522 -21.75 7.01 13.91
N ASN A 523 -21.92 8.02 13.06
CA ASN A 523 -22.86 8.00 11.93
C ASN A 523 -22.21 7.66 10.59
N GLU A 524 -20.89 7.45 10.56
CA GLU A 524 -20.15 7.23 9.32
C GLU A 524 -20.41 5.83 8.74
N ASP A 525 -20.42 5.81 7.42
CA ASP A 525 -20.59 4.62 6.58
C ASP A 525 -19.98 4.93 5.21
N ILE A 526 -18.92 4.21 4.87
CA ILE A 526 -18.24 4.35 3.59
C ILE A 526 -19.18 4.07 2.41
N ASN A 527 -20.22 3.26 2.59
CA ASN A 527 -21.19 2.96 1.53
C ASN A 527 -22.25 4.05 1.36
N SER A 528 -22.36 4.99 2.30
CA SER A 528 -23.35 6.06 2.24
C SER A 528 -22.89 7.20 1.34
N GLY A 529 -23.74 7.58 0.38
CA GLY A 529 -23.61 8.83 -0.37
C GLY A 529 -24.26 10.05 0.31
N LEU A 530 -24.90 9.84 1.46
CA LEU A 530 -25.64 10.90 2.19
C LEU A 530 -24.88 11.40 3.41
N VAL A 531 -23.94 10.61 3.92
CA VAL A 531 -23.11 10.96 5.08
C VAL A 531 -21.75 11.43 4.57
N LEU A 532 -21.37 12.64 4.97
CA LEU A 532 -20.01 13.11 4.77
C LEU A 532 -19.09 12.32 5.69
N ASN A 533 -18.20 11.54 5.11
CA ASN A 533 -17.19 10.78 5.85
C ASN A 533 -15.86 11.55 5.82
N THR A 534 -15.20 11.69 6.96
CA THR A 534 -13.89 12.35 7.09
C THR A 534 -12.96 11.51 7.96
N LEU A 535 -11.68 11.48 7.61
CA LEU A 535 -10.68 10.72 8.33
C LEU A 535 -10.39 11.34 9.71
N ASP A 536 -10.50 10.53 10.75
CA ASP A 536 -10.17 10.87 12.13
C ASP A 536 -8.71 10.53 12.51
N ILE A 537 -8.01 9.76 11.67
CA ILE A 537 -6.63 9.30 11.88
C ILE A 537 -5.84 9.32 10.57
N GLY A 538 -4.53 9.58 10.65
CA GLY A 538 -3.62 9.49 9.51
C GLY A 538 -3.25 8.04 9.21
N ILE A 539 -3.53 7.57 7.99
CA ILE A 539 -3.35 6.16 7.61
C ILE A 539 -2.24 6.03 6.57
N GLY A 540 -1.39 5.02 6.73
CA GLY A 540 -0.42 4.59 5.72
C GLY A 540 -0.32 3.06 5.66
N ARG A 541 0.02 2.54 4.48
CA ARG A 541 0.17 1.10 4.24
C ARG A 541 1.57 0.77 3.71
N ILE A 542 2.16 -0.30 4.23
CA ILE A 542 3.35 -0.94 3.65
C ILE A 542 2.89 -2.30 3.10
N PRO A 543 2.62 -2.42 1.78
CA PRO A 543 2.04 -3.61 1.18
C PRO A 543 3.08 -4.72 0.95
N ALA A 544 3.86 -5.06 1.99
CA ALA A 544 4.87 -6.12 1.92
C ALA A 544 4.21 -7.50 1.72
N ARG A 545 4.77 -8.30 0.82
CA ARG A 545 4.31 -9.67 0.52
C ARG A 545 5.07 -10.74 1.30
N ASN A 546 6.21 -10.37 1.86
CA ASN A 546 7.08 -11.26 2.62
C ASN A 546 7.95 -10.45 3.59
N ALA A 547 8.63 -11.17 4.49
CA ALA A 547 9.47 -10.55 5.52
C ALA A 547 10.66 -9.77 4.95
N THR A 548 11.17 -10.15 3.76
CA THR A 548 12.28 -9.45 3.09
C THR A 548 11.86 -8.07 2.61
N GLU A 549 10.71 -7.97 1.94
CA GLU A 549 10.14 -6.69 1.50
C GLU A 549 9.83 -5.76 2.69
N ALA A 550 9.24 -6.31 3.75
CA ALA A 550 9.01 -5.56 4.98
C ALA A 550 10.33 -5.04 5.58
N GLN A 551 11.36 -5.89 5.64
CA GLN A 551 12.68 -5.51 6.17
C GLN A 551 13.37 -4.46 5.30
N ASN A 552 13.26 -4.55 3.97
CA ASN A 552 13.80 -3.56 3.04
C ASN A 552 13.21 -2.18 3.32
N PHE A 553 11.90 -2.09 3.52
CA PHE A 553 11.24 -0.83 3.88
C PHE A 553 11.76 -0.29 5.22
N VAL A 554 11.80 -1.13 6.27
CA VAL A 554 12.35 -0.72 7.59
C VAL A 554 13.77 -0.17 7.44
N ASN A 555 14.64 -0.85 6.70
CA ASN A 555 16.01 -0.40 6.47
C ASN A 555 16.05 0.96 5.76
N LYS A 556 15.14 1.23 4.82
CA LYS A 556 15.03 2.54 4.16
C LYS A 556 14.60 3.63 5.13
N VAL A 557 13.63 3.37 6.02
CA VAL A 557 13.23 4.33 7.07
C VAL A 557 14.42 4.70 7.96
N LEU A 558 15.14 3.69 8.48
CA LEU A 558 16.30 3.93 9.33
C LEU A 558 17.42 4.71 8.61
N ALA A 559 17.69 4.37 7.35
CA ALA A 559 18.68 5.07 6.55
C ALA A 559 18.28 6.52 6.27
N TYR A 560 17.01 6.78 5.95
CA TYR A 560 16.46 8.10 5.63
C TYR A 560 16.62 9.12 6.77
N HIS A 561 16.55 8.65 8.02
CA HIS A 561 16.74 9.47 9.22
C HIS A 561 18.20 9.53 9.70
N SER A 562 19.13 8.91 8.98
CA SER A 562 20.56 8.98 9.30
C SER A 562 21.22 10.24 8.71
N PRO A 563 22.36 10.71 9.27
CA PRO A 563 23.13 11.82 8.70
C PRO A 563 23.60 11.58 7.26
N ALA A 564 23.68 10.31 6.81
CA ALA A 564 24.03 9.97 5.43
C ALA A 564 22.95 10.41 4.41
N SER A 565 21.75 10.72 4.88
CA SER A 565 20.65 11.26 4.08
C SER A 565 20.56 12.79 4.08
N PHE A 566 21.46 13.50 4.78
CA PHE A 566 21.53 14.95 4.68
C PHE A 566 22.11 15.38 3.33
N GLY A 567 21.59 16.48 2.80
CA GLY A 567 22.13 17.10 1.60
C GLY A 567 21.16 18.09 0.94
N PRO A 568 21.65 18.92 0.01
CA PRO A 568 20.86 19.95 -0.68
C PRO A 568 19.66 19.41 -1.46
N TRP A 569 19.63 18.11 -1.77
CA TRP A 569 18.52 17.42 -2.41
C TRP A 569 17.18 17.60 -1.66
N ARG A 570 17.23 17.83 -0.34
CA ARG A 570 16.08 18.12 0.51
C ARG A 570 15.42 19.47 0.22
N ASN A 571 16.09 20.36 -0.52
CA ASN A 571 15.51 21.61 -1.00
C ASN A 571 14.96 21.49 -2.43
N ASN A 572 14.88 20.31 -3.04
CA ASN A 572 14.45 20.18 -4.44
C ASN A 572 13.07 19.52 -4.55
N ALA A 573 12.26 20.00 -5.51
CA ALA A 573 11.01 19.37 -5.91
C ALA A 573 10.96 19.25 -7.44
N THR A 574 10.58 18.08 -7.95
CA THR A 574 10.53 17.78 -9.38
C THR A 574 9.07 17.56 -9.81
N PHE A 575 8.62 18.32 -10.81
CA PHE A 575 7.28 18.19 -11.41
C PHE A 575 7.41 17.65 -12.82
N VAL A 576 6.76 16.51 -13.07
CA VAL A 576 6.80 15.79 -14.35
C VAL A 576 5.40 15.76 -14.94
N ALA A 577 5.28 16.06 -16.24
CA ALA A 577 3.99 16.07 -16.92
C ALA A 577 4.05 15.32 -18.25
N ASP A 578 3.03 14.51 -18.49
CA ASP A 578 2.76 13.87 -19.79
C ASP A 578 2.60 14.90 -20.93
N ASP A 579 2.83 14.46 -22.16
CA ASP A 579 2.43 15.15 -23.40
C ASP A 579 0.98 14.82 -23.80
N GLY A 580 0.45 15.50 -24.82
CA GLY A 580 -0.88 15.25 -25.37
C GLY A 580 -2.02 16.02 -24.69
N ASP A 581 -3.24 15.49 -24.85
CA ASP A 581 -4.49 15.92 -24.20
C ASP A 581 -4.75 17.43 -24.10
N TYR A 582 -4.44 18.18 -25.16
CA TYR A 582 -4.61 19.64 -25.17
C TYR A 582 -3.87 20.33 -24.00
N ASN A 583 -2.70 19.79 -23.63
CA ASN A 583 -1.83 20.23 -22.53
C ASN A 583 -2.42 20.05 -21.12
N LEU A 584 -3.47 19.24 -20.95
CA LEU A 584 -4.15 19.03 -19.66
C LEU A 584 -3.19 18.70 -18.51
N HIS A 585 -2.29 17.73 -18.72
CA HIS A 585 -1.37 17.27 -17.68
C HIS A 585 -0.26 18.28 -17.36
N LEU A 586 0.14 19.08 -18.34
CA LEU A 586 1.05 20.21 -18.14
C LEU A 586 0.39 21.28 -17.27
N ASP A 587 -0.87 21.65 -17.55
CA ASP A 587 -1.62 22.64 -16.76
C ASP A 587 -1.81 22.16 -15.30
N ASP A 588 -2.06 20.87 -15.12
CA ASP A 588 -2.14 20.25 -13.81
C ASP A 588 -0.78 20.34 -13.07
N ALA A 589 0.34 20.03 -13.75
CA ALA A 589 1.67 20.11 -13.16
C ALA A 589 2.12 21.56 -12.85
N GLU A 590 1.75 22.54 -13.68
CA GLU A 590 1.97 23.97 -13.41
C GLU A 590 1.18 24.42 -12.17
N THR A 591 -0.04 23.91 -11.99
CA THR A 591 -0.82 24.15 -10.75
C THR A 591 -0.10 23.58 -9.53
N MET A 592 0.46 22.37 -9.63
CA MET A 592 1.20 21.74 -8.54
C MET A 592 2.47 22.53 -8.17
N ALA A 593 3.24 22.94 -9.18
CA ALA A 593 4.43 23.77 -8.99
C ALA A 593 4.07 25.12 -8.33
N ALA A 594 3.08 25.83 -8.86
CA ALA A 594 2.65 27.11 -8.29
C ALA A 594 2.21 26.98 -6.81
N THR A 595 1.52 25.91 -6.45
CA THR A 595 1.14 25.63 -5.05
C THR A 595 2.36 25.33 -4.18
N ALA A 596 3.32 24.55 -4.67
CA ALA A 596 4.53 24.24 -3.91
C ALA A 596 5.37 25.49 -3.64
N ALA A 597 5.67 26.29 -4.67
CA ALA A 597 6.36 27.57 -4.52
C ALA A 597 5.66 28.52 -3.53
N ALA A 598 4.33 28.53 -3.51
CA ALA A 598 3.55 29.38 -2.62
C ALA A 598 3.55 28.91 -1.16
N GLN A 599 3.58 27.59 -0.90
CA GLN A 599 3.57 27.05 0.46
C GLN A 599 4.96 26.94 1.06
N ASP A 600 5.96 26.54 0.27
CA ASP A 600 7.33 26.35 0.73
C ASP A 600 8.35 27.02 -0.22
N PRO A 601 8.73 28.29 0.05
CA PRO A 601 9.68 29.01 -0.77
C PRO A 601 11.12 28.51 -0.65
N PHE A 602 11.41 27.52 0.20
CA PHE A 602 12.73 26.90 0.28
C PHE A 602 12.95 25.85 -0.82
N LEU A 603 11.89 25.41 -1.49
CA LEU A 603 11.98 24.43 -2.58
C LEU A 603 12.45 25.06 -3.90
N ASN A 604 13.48 24.48 -4.48
CA ASN A 604 13.93 24.70 -5.85
C ASN A 604 13.13 23.76 -6.76
N GLU A 605 12.46 24.34 -7.76
CA GLU A 605 11.58 23.59 -8.64
C GLU A 605 12.27 23.20 -9.94
N THR A 606 12.21 21.92 -10.27
CA THR A 606 12.58 21.37 -11.57
C THR A 606 11.32 20.94 -12.30
N LYS A 607 11.12 21.39 -13.54
CA LYS A 607 9.98 20.99 -14.39
C LYS A 607 10.48 20.15 -15.56
N ILE A 608 9.99 18.91 -15.67
CA ILE A 608 10.29 17.97 -16.74
C ILE A 608 8.98 17.65 -17.46
N TYR A 609 8.59 18.49 -18.40
CA TYR A 609 7.40 18.28 -19.22
C TYR A 609 7.83 17.58 -20.49
N LEU A 610 7.24 16.42 -20.79
CA LEU A 610 7.70 15.57 -21.91
C LEU A 610 7.67 16.35 -23.22
N ASP A 611 6.62 17.14 -23.45
CA ASP A 611 6.49 17.95 -24.65
C ASP A 611 7.53 19.10 -24.77
N ALA A 612 8.32 19.39 -23.73
CA ALA A 612 9.46 20.30 -23.80
C ALA A 612 10.75 19.65 -24.34
N TYR A 613 10.75 18.33 -24.49
CA TYR A 613 11.84 17.56 -25.09
C TYR A 613 11.44 17.08 -26.48
N ARG A 614 12.43 16.70 -27.30
CA ARG A 614 12.18 16.17 -28.63
C ARG A 614 11.70 14.71 -28.56
N LYS A 615 10.55 14.43 -29.18
CA LYS A 615 10.06 13.06 -29.36
C LYS A 615 10.87 12.34 -30.43
N GLU A 616 11.34 11.14 -30.13
CA GLU A 616 12.05 10.26 -31.07
C GLU A 616 11.17 9.06 -31.43
N GLY A 617 10.98 8.81 -32.73
CA GLY A 617 10.17 7.69 -33.20
C GLY A 617 10.92 6.37 -33.17
N GLY A 618 10.23 5.30 -32.77
CA GLY A 618 10.73 3.93 -32.77
C GLY A 618 9.67 2.91 -33.20
N THR A 619 10.09 1.65 -33.35
CA THR A 619 9.20 0.52 -33.70
C THR A 619 8.16 0.21 -32.61
N ALA A 620 8.40 0.66 -31.38
CA ALA A 620 7.52 0.45 -30.22
C ALA A 620 6.71 1.70 -29.81
N GLY A 621 6.77 2.78 -30.58
CA GLY A 621 6.14 4.07 -30.24
C GLY A 621 7.15 5.23 -30.20
N GLY A 622 6.67 6.42 -29.83
CA GLY A 622 7.54 7.56 -29.55
C GLY A 622 8.19 7.43 -28.17
N THR A 623 9.39 7.98 -28.00
CA THR A 623 10.07 8.07 -26.70
C THR A 623 10.67 9.46 -26.49
N TYR A 624 10.97 9.80 -25.24
CA TYR A 624 11.67 11.04 -24.88
C TYR A 624 13.01 10.74 -24.17
N PRO A 625 14.07 10.35 -24.89
CA PRO A 625 15.34 9.94 -24.27
C PRO A 625 15.95 11.02 -23.37
N GLN A 626 15.84 12.30 -23.76
CA GLN A 626 16.35 13.42 -22.97
C GLN A 626 15.53 13.66 -21.69
N ALA A 627 14.21 13.46 -21.73
CA ALA A 627 13.36 13.52 -20.53
C ALA A 627 13.70 12.37 -19.57
N ASN A 628 13.89 11.15 -20.09
CA ASN A 628 14.31 9.99 -19.30
C ASN A 628 15.68 10.22 -18.64
N ALA A 629 16.64 10.78 -19.38
CA ALA A 629 17.93 11.17 -18.83
C ALA A 629 17.78 12.23 -17.73
N ALA A 630 16.92 13.23 -17.91
CA ALA A 630 16.65 14.26 -16.91
C ALA A 630 16.00 13.67 -15.63
N ILE A 631 15.03 12.76 -15.78
CA ILE A 631 14.37 12.06 -14.66
C ILE A 631 15.39 11.22 -13.89
N ASN A 632 16.13 10.34 -14.58
CA ASN A 632 17.12 9.46 -13.95
C ASN A 632 18.19 10.24 -13.18
N ASN A 633 18.66 11.36 -13.73
CA ASN A 633 19.63 12.20 -13.05
C ASN A 633 19.02 12.98 -11.88
N ASN A 634 17.77 13.44 -11.96
CA ASN A 634 17.09 14.04 -10.80
C ASN A 634 16.94 13.02 -9.65
N ILE A 635 16.57 11.77 -9.97
CA ILE A 635 16.50 10.69 -8.97
C ILE A 635 17.88 10.39 -8.38
N LEU A 636 18.92 10.24 -9.21
CA LEU A 636 20.29 9.98 -8.76
C LEU A 636 20.82 11.06 -7.80
N ASN A 637 20.62 12.33 -8.15
CA ASN A 637 21.11 13.46 -7.36
C ASN A 637 20.25 13.73 -6.13
N GLY A 638 18.99 13.33 -6.19
CA GLY A 638 18.00 13.42 -5.14
C GLY A 638 17.06 14.60 -5.36
N THR A 639 15.79 14.34 -5.06
CA THR A 639 14.72 15.33 -4.93
C THR A 639 13.91 14.98 -3.69
N LEU A 640 13.36 15.97 -2.98
CA LEU A 640 12.54 15.70 -1.81
C LEU A 640 11.16 15.17 -2.22
N ILE A 641 10.59 15.77 -3.27
CA ILE A 641 9.28 15.44 -3.83
C ILE A 641 9.42 15.22 -5.32
N TRP A 642 8.89 14.11 -5.80
CA TRP A 642 8.72 13.83 -7.22
C TRP A 642 7.21 13.72 -7.51
N ASN A 643 6.68 14.68 -8.26
CA ASN A 643 5.24 14.79 -8.55
C ASN A 643 4.99 14.56 -10.04
N TYR A 644 4.11 13.62 -10.36
CA TYR A 644 3.76 13.27 -11.74
C TYR A 644 2.26 13.44 -12.00
N SER A 645 1.95 14.14 -13.09
CA SER A 645 0.60 14.28 -13.66
C SER A 645 0.60 13.67 -15.07
N GLY A 646 -0.21 12.64 -15.30
CA GLY A 646 -0.25 11.98 -16.61
C GLY A 646 -0.87 10.59 -16.63
N HIS A 647 -0.78 9.93 -17.78
CA HIS A 647 -1.20 8.56 -17.98
C HIS A 647 -0.24 7.56 -17.33
N GLY A 648 -0.76 6.39 -17.03
CA GLY A 648 0.02 5.37 -16.35
C GLY A 648 -0.84 4.18 -16.01
N GLY A 649 -0.16 3.15 -15.52
CA GLY A 649 -0.77 1.99 -14.91
C GLY A 649 0.27 1.26 -14.08
N TYR A 650 -0.09 0.08 -13.57
CA TYR A 650 0.76 -0.65 -12.63
C TYR A 650 2.16 -0.99 -13.14
N ALA A 651 2.40 -1.01 -14.46
CA ALA A 651 3.68 -1.42 -15.06
C ALA A 651 4.54 -0.26 -15.56
N ARG A 652 3.95 0.91 -15.86
CA ARG A 652 4.67 2.05 -16.44
C ARG A 652 3.95 3.40 -16.26
N LEU A 653 4.70 4.48 -16.41
CA LEU A 653 4.18 5.85 -16.56
C LEU A 653 4.41 6.36 -17.98
N ALA A 654 3.44 7.11 -18.52
CA ALA A 654 3.34 7.57 -19.91
C ALA A 654 3.27 6.46 -20.97
N GLU A 655 2.74 6.75 -22.15
CA GLU A 655 2.80 5.82 -23.29
C GLU A 655 4.25 5.68 -23.79
N GLU A 656 4.99 6.78 -23.75
CA GLU A 656 6.38 6.98 -24.13
C GLU A 656 7.38 6.35 -23.14
N THR A 657 6.86 5.78 -22.06
CA THR A 657 7.60 4.99 -21.05
C THR A 657 8.73 5.79 -20.40
N ILE A 658 8.35 6.58 -19.39
CA ILE A 658 9.29 7.40 -18.59
C ILE A 658 9.71 6.74 -17.28
N ALA A 659 8.98 5.71 -16.88
CA ALA A 659 9.32 4.82 -15.80
C ALA A 659 8.69 3.45 -16.10
N ASP A 660 9.51 2.40 -16.01
CA ASP A 660 9.13 1.00 -16.01
C ASP A 660 10.11 0.21 -15.11
N GLN A 661 9.98 -1.11 -15.07
CA GLN A 661 10.82 -1.93 -14.21
C GLN A 661 12.31 -1.86 -14.59
N ASP A 662 12.64 -1.79 -15.87
CA ASP A 662 14.02 -1.77 -16.35
C ASP A 662 14.69 -0.43 -16.02
N ILE A 663 13.99 0.69 -16.21
CA ILE A 663 14.45 2.03 -15.82
C ILE A 663 14.70 2.09 -14.30
N ILE A 664 13.75 1.62 -13.49
CA ILE A 664 13.85 1.71 -12.02
C ILE A 664 14.91 0.75 -11.47
N ASN A 665 15.16 -0.39 -12.14
CA ASN A 665 16.27 -1.28 -11.78
C ASN A 665 17.65 -0.60 -11.88
N ASN A 666 17.76 0.42 -12.71
CA ASN A 666 18.98 1.21 -12.88
C ASN A 666 19.06 2.43 -11.94
N TRP A 667 18.04 2.69 -11.12
CA TRP A 667 18.07 3.81 -10.18
C TRP A 667 19.04 3.56 -9.02
N ASN A 668 19.86 4.57 -8.73
CA ASN A 668 20.89 4.52 -7.69
C ASN A 668 20.79 5.71 -6.73
N ASN A 669 19.66 5.82 -6.02
CA ASN A 669 19.34 6.93 -5.13
C ASN A 669 19.31 6.55 -3.64
N ALA A 670 20.23 5.67 -3.22
CA ALA A 670 20.35 5.33 -1.80
C ALA A 670 20.53 6.59 -0.95
N ASN A 671 19.84 6.62 0.20
CA ASN A 671 19.78 7.75 1.14
C ASN A 671 19.09 9.02 0.62
N ARG A 672 18.60 9.05 -0.64
CA ARG A 672 17.94 10.19 -1.29
C ARG A 672 16.59 9.76 -1.87
N LEU A 673 15.74 9.30 -0.97
CA LEU A 673 14.47 8.66 -1.31
C LEU A 673 13.35 9.72 -1.33
N PRO A 674 12.85 10.14 -2.50
CA PRO A 674 11.77 11.12 -2.55
C PRO A 674 10.44 10.56 -2.03
N LEU A 675 9.56 11.48 -1.65
CA LEU A 675 8.12 11.23 -1.70
C LEU A 675 7.65 11.30 -3.15
N PHE A 676 7.05 10.22 -3.64
CA PHE A 676 6.38 10.21 -4.92
C PHE A 676 4.92 10.62 -4.75
N VAL A 677 4.44 11.52 -5.60
CA VAL A 677 3.03 11.86 -5.71
C VAL A 677 2.60 11.63 -7.15
N THR A 678 1.77 10.62 -7.38
CA THR A 678 1.43 10.12 -8.72
C THR A 678 -0.06 10.27 -8.99
N ALA A 679 -0.40 11.31 -9.76
CA ALA A 679 -1.75 11.62 -10.21
C ALA A 679 -2.06 10.88 -11.53
N THR A 680 -2.15 9.56 -11.46
CA THR A 680 -2.31 8.67 -12.63
C THR A 680 -3.23 7.48 -12.34
N CYS A 681 -3.54 6.62 -13.31
CA CYS A 681 -4.35 5.41 -13.10
C CYS A 681 -3.53 4.29 -12.46
N ASP A 682 -4.18 3.55 -11.53
CA ASP A 682 -3.79 2.23 -10.99
C ASP A 682 -2.27 1.96 -10.89
N PHE A 683 -1.50 2.91 -10.38
CA PHE A 683 -0.05 2.79 -10.31
C PHE A 683 0.41 1.83 -9.21
N ALA A 684 -0.39 1.68 -8.14
CA ALA A 684 -0.12 0.77 -7.04
C ALA A 684 -1.39 0.03 -6.56
N PRO A 685 -1.97 -0.88 -7.35
CA PRO A 685 -3.11 -1.70 -6.96
C PRO A 685 -2.69 -2.79 -5.96
N TYR A 686 -2.43 -2.37 -4.72
CA TYR A 686 -1.87 -3.20 -3.64
C TYR A 686 -2.79 -4.32 -3.12
N ASP A 687 -3.97 -4.46 -3.72
CA ASP A 687 -4.98 -5.47 -3.44
C ASP A 687 -5.11 -6.52 -4.56
N LEU A 688 -4.33 -6.41 -5.65
CA LEU A 688 -4.35 -7.33 -6.78
C LEU A 688 -3.21 -8.36 -6.68
N PRO A 689 -3.47 -9.61 -6.22
CA PRO A 689 -2.39 -10.56 -5.94
C PRO A 689 -1.56 -10.95 -7.16
N GLY A 690 -2.20 -10.98 -8.34
CA GLY A 690 -1.56 -11.32 -9.61
C GLY A 690 -0.71 -10.21 -10.24
N ILE A 691 -0.70 -9.00 -9.65
CA ILE A 691 0.04 -7.86 -10.18
C ILE A 691 1.22 -7.55 -9.27
N ASN A 692 2.38 -7.30 -9.87
CA ASN A 692 3.54 -6.72 -9.20
C ASN A 692 3.67 -5.30 -9.72
N SER A 693 3.14 -4.34 -8.97
CA SER A 693 3.10 -2.96 -9.44
C SER A 693 4.42 -2.23 -9.21
N LEU A 694 4.72 -1.30 -10.12
CA LEU A 694 5.88 -0.43 -10.06
C LEU A 694 5.83 0.46 -8.81
N GLY A 695 4.63 0.94 -8.44
CA GLY A 695 4.43 1.72 -7.23
C GLY A 695 4.72 0.95 -5.93
N GLU A 696 4.34 -0.33 -5.85
CA GLU A 696 4.69 -1.18 -4.71
C GLU A 696 6.21 -1.47 -4.67
N ASP A 697 6.81 -1.82 -5.81
CA ASP A 697 8.25 -2.10 -5.92
C ASP A 697 9.11 -0.89 -5.51
N LEU A 698 8.77 0.32 -5.95
CA LEU A 698 9.43 1.56 -5.53
C LEU A 698 9.51 1.71 -4.01
N LEU A 699 8.47 1.26 -3.29
CA LEU A 699 8.41 1.31 -1.84
C LEU A 699 9.19 0.18 -1.16
N VAL A 700 9.08 -1.07 -1.61
CA VAL A 700 9.63 -2.23 -0.87
C VAL A 700 10.94 -2.80 -1.42
N ARG A 701 11.46 -2.23 -2.52
CA ARG A 701 12.78 -2.60 -3.04
C ARG A 701 13.92 -2.16 -2.10
N PRO A 702 15.05 -2.88 -2.11
CA PRO A 702 16.16 -2.58 -1.23
C PRO A 702 16.86 -1.28 -1.62
N ARG A 703 17.07 -0.39 -0.64
CA ARG A 703 17.93 0.81 -0.68
C ARG A 703 17.55 1.94 -1.65
N THR A 704 16.88 1.68 -2.75
CA THR A 704 16.54 2.66 -3.80
C THR A 704 15.02 2.86 -3.93
N GLY A 705 14.60 3.70 -4.88
CA GLY A 705 13.19 4.01 -5.14
C GLY A 705 12.67 5.15 -4.26
N ALA A 706 11.54 4.94 -3.61
CA ALA A 706 10.83 5.97 -2.83
C ALA A 706 10.91 5.71 -1.32
N ILE A 707 10.70 6.76 -0.50
CA ILE A 707 10.44 6.59 0.94
C ILE A 707 8.95 6.43 1.24
N ALA A 708 8.10 7.05 0.39
CA ALA A 708 6.65 6.96 0.45
C ALA A 708 6.05 7.33 -0.91
N LEU A 709 4.80 6.92 -1.13
CA LEU A 709 3.99 7.28 -2.28
C LEU A 709 2.62 7.81 -1.83
N MET A 710 2.18 8.94 -2.37
CA MET A 710 0.77 9.33 -2.41
C MET A 710 0.25 9.03 -3.81
N THR A 711 -0.41 7.89 -3.98
CA THR A 711 -0.66 7.27 -5.28
C THR A 711 -2.06 6.67 -5.39
N THR A 712 -2.44 6.23 -6.58
CA THR A 712 -3.73 5.59 -6.88
C THR A 712 -3.62 4.07 -6.94
N ASN A 713 -4.73 3.40 -6.65
CA ASN A 713 -4.87 1.93 -6.72
C ASN A 713 -5.87 1.45 -7.79
N ARG A 714 -6.58 2.37 -8.47
CA ARG A 714 -7.57 2.10 -9.52
C ARG A 714 -7.56 3.20 -10.59
N VAL A 715 -8.35 3.01 -11.64
CA VAL A 715 -8.61 4.02 -12.68
C VAL A 715 -9.25 5.26 -12.05
N VAL A 716 -8.80 6.44 -12.47
CA VAL A 716 -9.16 7.74 -11.89
C VAL A 716 -9.37 8.80 -12.97
N PHE A 717 -9.93 9.96 -12.59
CA PHE A 717 -10.15 11.10 -13.47
C PHE A 717 -9.12 12.21 -13.24
N ALA A 718 -8.58 12.77 -14.32
CA ALA A 718 -7.54 13.80 -14.28
C ALA A 718 -7.92 15.02 -13.43
N PHE A 719 -9.13 15.57 -13.61
CA PHE A 719 -9.60 16.73 -12.84
C PHE A 719 -9.63 16.46 -11.32
N SER A 720 -10.16 15.31 -10.93
CA SER A 720 -10.22 14.89 -9.53
C SER A 720 -8.82 14.62 -8.95
N ASN A 721 -7.90 14.07 -9.76
CA ASN A 721 -6.49 13.93 -9.39
C ASN A 721 -5.83 15.28 -9.14
N ARG A 722 -6.02 16.28 -10.02
CA ARG A 722 -5.48 17.62 -9.83
C ARG A 722 -5.92 18.20 -8.48
N LEU A 723 -7.21 18.12 -8.16
CA LEU A 723 -7.75 18.68 -6.92
C LEU A 723 -7.10 18.04 -5.68
N LEU A 724 -7.04 16.72 -5.62
CA LEU A 724 -6.46 16.03 -4.47
C LEU A 724 -4.94 16.25 -4.37
N ASN A 725 -4.21 16.16 -5.48
CA ASN A 725 -2.77 16.41 -5.52
C ASN A 725 -2.46 17.85 -5.04
N ASN A 726 -3.23 18.83 -5.52
CA ASN A 726 -3.11 20.22 -5.09
C ASN A 726 -3.38 20.39 -3.58
N ASN A 727 -4.47 19.79 -3.09
CA ASN A 727 -4.83 19.82 -1.68
C ASN A 727 -3.76 19.16 -0.81
N TYR A 728 -3.16 18.06 -1.27
CA TYR A 728 -2.08 17.38 -0.58
C TYR A 728 -0.81 18.22 -0.50
N LEU A 729 -0.31 18.75 -1.62
CA LEU A 729 0.85 19.65 -1.62
C LEU A 729 0.60 20.87 -0.73
N LYS A 730 -0.60 21.45 -0.81
CA LYS A 730 -0.98 22.60 0.01
C LYS A 730 -0.83 22.33 1.50
N VAL A 731 -1.36 21.20 2.00
CA VAL A 731 -1.33 20.92 3.45
C VAL A 731 0.00 20.33 3.92
N ALA A 732 0.69 19.56 3.07
CA ALA A 732 1.95 18.89 3.38
C ALA A 732 3.11 19.89 3.46
N LEU A 733 3.13 20.88 2.57
CA LEU A 733 4.17 21.91 2.48
C LEU A 733 3.92 23.12 3.37
N GLN A 734 2.77 23.20 4.04
CA GLN A 734 2.46 24.30 4.94
C GLN A 734 2.90 23.97 6.38
N PRO A 735 4.01 24.55 6.88
CA PRO A 735 4.40 24.40 8.29
C PRO A 735 3.41 25.13 9.21
N ASP A 736 3.30 24.65 10.45
CA ASP A 736 2.55 25.34 11.49
C ASP A 736 3.29 26.59 12.02
N ALA A 737 2.67 27.31 12.97
CA ALA A 737 3.24 28.54 13.53
C ALA A 737 4.59 28.35 14.26
N ASN A 738 4.91 27.12 14.67
CA ASN A 738 6.20 26.76 15.26
C ASN A 738 7.19 26.22 14.22
N GLY A 739 6.79 26.21 12.95
CA GLY A 739 7.59 25.75 11.83
C GLY A 739 7.65 24.23 11.68
N ARG A 740 6.74 23.49 12.33
CA ARG A 740 6.64 22.03 12.19
C ARG A 740 5.82 21.69 10.96
N TYR A 741 6.39 20.86 10.08
CA TYR A 741 5.68 20.27 8.95
C TYR A 741 4.86 19.06 9.41
N LYS A 742 3.79 18.76 8.66
CA LYS A 742 2.96 17.59 8.91
C LYS A 742 3.74 16.32 8.59
N THR A 743 3.52 15.29 9.39
CA THR A 743 3.81 13.91 9.03
C THR A 743 3.02 13.49 7.80
N LEU A 744 3.44 12.41 7.13
CA LEU A 744 2.75 11.89 5.94
C LEU A 744 1.29 11.54 6.24
N GLY A 745 1.01 10.93 7.41
CA GLY A 745 -0.34 10.60 7.85
C GLY A 745 -1.20 11.84 8.14
N GLU A 746 -0.66 12.83 8.86
CA GLU A 746 -1.36 14.12 9.08
C GLU A 746 -1.67 14.84 7.76
N ALA A 747 -0.74 14.79 6.80
CA ALA A 747 -0.93 15.41 5.49
C ALA A 747 -2.01 14.72 4.67
N VAL A 748 -2.04 13.38 4.62
CA VAL A 748 -3.09 12.63 3.91
C VAL A 748 -4.45 12.80 4.56
N GLN A 749 -4.53 12.75 5.89
CA GLN A 749 -5.78 13.00 6.61
C GLN A 749 -6.34 14.39 6.27
N ALA A 750 -5.50 15.43 6.41
CA ALA A 750 -5.92 16.81 6.16
C ALA A 750 -6.31 17.05 4.69
N SER A 751 -5.55 16.52 3.74
CA SER A 751 -5.81 16.72 2.30
C SER A 751 -7.07 16.01 1.83
N LYS A 752 -7.29 14.77 2.30
CA LYS A 752 -8.48 14.01 1.99
C LYS A 752 -9.72 14.63 2.61
N ASN A 753 -9.65 15.08 3.87
CA ASN A 753 -10.77 15.76 4.52
C ASN A 753 -11.12 17.08 3.83
N LEU A 754 -10.10 17.84 3.41
CA LEU A 754 -10.33 19.03 2.58
C LEU A 754 -11.05 18.64 1.28
N THR A 755 -10.61 17.58 0.61
CA THR A 755 -11.25 17.10 -0.63
C THR A 755 -12.67 16.59 -0.39
N TYR A 756 -12.93 15.81 0.67
CA TYR A 756 -14.26 15.34 1.03
C TYR A 756 -15.23 16.49 1.31
N SER A 757 -14.74 17.56 1.94
CA SER A 757 -15.55 18.74 2.24
C SER A 757 -15.76 19.70 1.05
N THR A 758 -14.96 19.60 -0.01
CA THR A 758 -14.95 20.58 -1.12
C THR A 758 -15.21 19.99 -2.51
N SER A 759 -15.15 18.67 -2.68
CA SER A 759 -15.37 17.97 -3.95
C SER A 759 -16.59 17.05 -3.88
N GLY A 760 -17.33 16.94 -5.01
CA GLY A 760 -18.42 15.99 -5.17
C GLY A 760 -17.98 14.58 -5.58
N ASP A 761 -16.72 14.40 -6.03
CA ASP A 761 -16.20 13.11 -6.47
C ASP A 761 -15.48 12.38 -5.32
N LEU A 762 -16.29 11.82 -4.41
CA LEU A 762 -15.81 11.09 -3.25
C LEU A 762 -15.13 9.77 -3.64
N THR A 763 -15.59 9.13 -4.72
CA THR A 763 -15.06 7.85 -5.20
C THR A 763 -13.62 7.98 -5.67
N ASN A 764 -13.27 9.02 -6.42
CA ASN A 764 -11.89 9.24 -6.84
C ASN A 764 -10.96 9.53 -5.66
N ASN A 765 -11.45 10.26 -4.63
CA ASN A 765 -10.68 10.54 -3.42
C ASN A 765 -10.32 9.24 -2.66
N ARG A 766 -11.24 8.26 -2.61
CA ARG A 766 -11.04 6.96 -1.95
C ARG A 766 -10.00 6.06 -2.62
N LYS A 767 -9.71 6.30 -3.91
CA LYS A 767 -8.72 5.56 -4.71
C LYS A 767 -7.28 6.03 -4.52
N PHE A 768 -7.05 7.15 -3.83
CA PHE A 768 -5.71 7.56 -3.44
C PHE A 768 -5.34 6.95 -2.10
N ALA A 769 -4.10 6.51 -1.94
CA ALA A 769 -3.59 5.96 -0.70
C ALA A 769 -2.18 6.45 -0.42
N LEU A 770 -1.86 6.57 0.87
CA LEU A 770 -0.48 6.68 1.33
C LEU A 770 0.12 5.27 1.41
N LEU A 771 1.10 5.00 0.57
CA LEU A 771 1.98 3.85 0.74
C LEU A 771 3.27 4.31 1.42
N GLY A 772 3.51 3.85 2.64
CA GLY A 772 4.61 4.30 3.50
C GLY A 772 4.22 4.39 4.97
N ASP A 773 5.12 4.94 5.77
CA ASP A 773 4.91 5.12 7.21
C ASP A 773 4.13 6.42 7.48
N PRO A 774 2.93 6.37 8.09
CA PRO A 774 2.16 7.58 8.37
C PRO A 774 2.79 8.47 9.45
N ALA A 775 3.62 7.92 10.34
CA ALA A 775 4.17 8.65 11.47
C ALA A 775 5.43 9.46 11.13
N MET A 776 6.04 9.24 9.96
CA MET A 776 7.24 9.98 9.55
C MET A 776 6.91 11.34 8.93
N THR A 777 7.83 12.29 9.07
CA THR A 777 7.94 13.46 8.19
C THR A 777 8.96 13.18 7.10
N ILE A 778 8.71 13.65 5.88
CA ILE A 778 9.79 13.71 4.88
C ILE A 778 10.89 14.67 5.34
N GLY A 779 12.06 14.61 4.72
CA GLY A 779 13.30 15.26 5.16
C GLY A 779 13.33 16.80 5.08
N PHE A 780 12.31 17.49 5.60
CA PHE A 780 12.30 18.94 5.74
C PHE A 780 13.40 19.40 6.70
N PRO A 781 14.25 20.36 6.31
CA PRO A 781 15.30 20.86 7.17
C PRO A 781 14.78 21.58 8.42
N LYS A 782 15.40 21.31 9.57
CA LYS A 782 14.88 21.78 10.88
C LYS A 782 15.36 23.17 11.30
N GLY A 783 16.53 23.60 10.83
CA GLY A 783 17.08 24.94 11.09
C GLY A 783 16.85 25.93 9.94
N ARG A 784 17.44 27.11 10.06
CA ARG A 784 17.46 28.15 9.01
C ARG A 784 18.87 28.59 8.66
N VAL A 785 19.09 28.97 7.42
CA VAL A 785 20.31 29.64 6.95
C VAL A 785 19.96 31.07 6.59
N ARG A 786 20.63 32.03 7.23
CA ARG A 786 20.41 33.46 7.03
C ARG A 786 21.67 34.09 6.45
N PRO A 787 21.66 34.53 5.18
CA PRO A 787 22.73 35.37 4.69
C PRO A 787 22.61 36.78 5.30
N LEU A 788 23.74 37.39 5.65
CA LEU A 788 23.81 38.65 6.38
C LEU A 788 24.44 39.75 5.52
N LEU A 789 25.62 39.45 4.98
CA LEU A 789 26.39 40.38 4.17
C LEU A 789 26.60 39.81 2.78
N LEU A 790 26.53 40.66 1.77
CA LEU A 790 27.08 40.38 0.45
C LEU A 790 28.02 41.55 0.07
N ASN A 791 29.25 41.21 -0.30
CA ASN A 791 30.34 42.17 -0.56
C ASN A 791 30.54 43.20 0.56
N GLY A 792 30.40 42.77 1.83
CA GLY A 792 30.54 43.63 3.01
C GLY A 792 29.34 44.52 3.34
N HIS A 793 28.28 44.51 2.54
CA HIS A 793 27.06 45.27 2.77
C HIS A 793 25.92 44.39 3.28
N PRO A 794 25.01 44.90 4.14
CA PRO A 794 23.81 44.16 4.54
C PRO A 794 22.99 43.75 3.31
N ILE A 795 22.59 42.50 3.23
CA ILE A 795 21.95 41.94 2.03
C ILE A 795 20.64 42.64 1.64
N ALA A 796 19.97 43.28 2.60
CA ALA A 796 18.77 44.08 2.37
C ALA A 796 19.01 45.37 1.57
N ASN A 797 20.27 45.82 1.46
CA ASN A 797 20.65 47.12 0.89
C ASN A 797 21.40 46.98 -0.43
N ILE A 798 21.52 45.78 -0.99
CA ILE A 798 22.36 45.53 -2.16
C ILE A 798 21.54 45.63 -3.42
N ASP A 799 22.16 46.27 -4.41
CA ASP A 799 21.58 46.50 -5.72
C ASP A 799 21.85 45.28 -6.61
N THR A 800 23.09 45.08 -7.10
CA THR A 800 23.34 44.14 -8.21
C THR A 800 24.62 43.31 -8.06
N LEU A 801 24.56 42.03 -8.49
CA LEU A 801 25.70 41.22 -8.88
C LEU A 801 25.95 41.26 -10.40
N SER A 802 27.16 41.66 -10.81
CA SER A 802 27.59 41.86 -12.20
C SER A 802 28.50 40.76 -12.72
N ALA A 803 28.52 40.57 -14.04
CA ALA A 803 29.38 39.61 -14.70
C ALA A 803 30.85 39.84 -14.32
N THR A 804 31.60 38.74 -14.12
CA THR A 804 33.05 38.70 -13.84
C THR A 804 33.52 39.25 -12.48
N GLU A 805 32.63 39.81 -11.67
CA GLU A 805 32.99 40.32 -10.35
C GLU A 805 33.21 39.20 -9.33
N PHE A 806 33.88 39.51 -8.22
CA PHE A 806 33.86 38.64 -7.05
C PHE A 806 32.64 38.93 -6.18
N ALA A 807 31.91 37.87 -5.83
CA ALA A 807 30.87 37.88 -4.82
C ALA A 807 31.38 37.21 -3.54
N GLU A 808 31.12 37.86 -2.41
CA GLU A 808 31.45 37.37 -1.08
C GLU A 808 30.20 37.39 -0.20
N ILE A 809 29.72 36.23 0.22
CA ILE A 809 28.49 36.10 1.02
C ILE A 809 28.86 35.61 2.41
N GLU A 810 28.52 36.38 3.45
CA GLU A 810 28.66 35.99 4.85
C GLU A 810 27.29 35.76 5.46
N GLY A 811 27.16 34.71 6.27
CA GLY A 811 25.88 34.38 6.89
C GLY A 811 26.02 33.58 8.16
N GLU A 812 24.87 33.13 8.65
CA GLU A 812 24.79 32.27 9.82
C GLU A 812 23.70 31.21 9.73
N VAL A 813 23.89 30.12 10.46
CA VAL A 813 22.89 29.08 10.71
C VAL A 813 22.17 29.40 12.01
N THR A 814 20.85 29.40 11.97
CA THR A 814 19.98 29.71 13.12
C THR A 814 18.98 28.58 13.37
N ASP A 815 18.39 28.59 14.55
CA ASP A 815 17.14 27.88 14.78
C ASP A 815 15.97 28.57 14.04
N ILE A 816 14.77 28.02 14.20
CA ILE A 816 13.56 28.56 13.58
C ILE A 816 13.08 29.88 14.20
N ALA A 817 13.51 30.18 15.44
CA ALA A 817 13.25 31.44 16.11
C ALA A 817 14.23 32.56 15.69
N GLY A 818 15.26 32.23 14.91
CA GLY A 818 16.25 33.16 14.37
C GLY A 818 17.48 33.38 15.27
N ALA A 819 17.64 32.57 16.33
CA ALA A 819 18.83 32.59 17.18
C ALA A 819 19.95 31.76 16.54
N ARG A 820 21.17 32.32 16.50
CA ARG A 820 22.33 31.64 15.92
C ARG A 820 22.67 30.37 16.69
N LEU A 821 22.86 29.28 15.96
CA LEU A 821 23.36 28.01 16.51
C LEU A 821 24.88 28.09 16.66
N SER A 822 25.35 28.61 17.81
CA SER A 822 26.79 28.78 18.07
C SER A 822 27.56 27.47 18.25
N ASP A 823 26.87 26.35 18.38
CA ASP A 823 27.40 24.99 18.45
C ASP A 823 27.36 24.27 17.09
N PHE A 824 26.87 24.92 16.04
CA PHE A 824 26.83 24.34 14.69
C PHE A 824 28.24 24.36 14.07
N SER A 825 28.74 23.17 13.74
CA SER A 825 30.03 22.96 13.06
C SER A 825 29.84 21.93 11.96
N GLY A 826 29.85 22.37 10.71
CA GLY A 826 29.41 21.54 9.58
C GLY A 826 29.68 22.22 8.25
N THR A 827 28.84 21.94 7.24
CA THR A 827 28.95 22.53 5.91
C THR A 827 27.72 23.33 5.54
N VAL A 828 27.90 24.31 4.65
CA VAL A 828 26.83 25.08 4.02
C VAL A 828 27.06 25.02 2.51
N SER A 829 26.04 24.58 1.76
CA SER A 829 25.97 24.64 0.31
C SER A 829 25.14 25.86 -0.12
N LEU A 830 25.56 26.50 -1.21
CA LEU A 830 24.86 27.58 -1.89
C LEU A 830 24.67 27.21 -3.36
N THR A 831 23.45 27.38 -3.86
CA THR A 831 23.16 27.50 -5.29
C THR A 831 22.65 28.92 -5.56
N LEU A 832 23.38 29.68 -6.37
CA LEU A 832 22.95 30.99 -6.88
C LEU A 832 22.33 30.81 -8.26
N PHE A 833 21.02 30.94 -8.36
CA PHE A 833 20.31 30.91 -9.63
C PHE A 833 20.27 32.30 -10.28
N ASP A 834 20.39 32.32 -11.61
CA ASP A 834 20.04 33.50 -12.43
C ASP A 834 18.52 33.70 -12.44
N LYS A 835 18.05 34.63 -13.26
CA LYS A 835 16.63 34.97 -13.44
C LYS A 835 15.83 33.79 -13.95
N PRO A 836 14.52 33.71 -13.64
CA PRO A 836 13.60 32.80 -14.31
C PRO A 836 13.66 32.98 -15.83
N GLN A 837 13.66 31.86 -16.54
CA GLN A 837 13.64 31.78 -18.00
C GLN A 837 12.30 31.27 -18.48
N THR A 838 11.83 31.82 -19.60
CA THR A 838 10.68 31.29 -20.33
C THR A 838 11.14 30.14 -21.22
N VAL A 839 10.74 28.92 -20.89
CA VAL A 839 10.89 27.73 -21.73
C VAL A 839 9.60 27.52 -22.52
N ARG A 840 9.66 26.88 -23.69
CA ARG A 840 8.48 26.53 -24.49
C ARG A 840 8.44 25.05 -24.78
N THR A 841 7.25 24.46 -24.72
CA THR A 841 7.05 23.12 -25.29
C THR A 841 7.15 23.14 -26.81
N LEU A 842 7.37 21.96 -27.40
CA LEU A 842 7.59 21.78 -28.83
C LEU A 842 6.31 21.43 -29.60
N GLY A 843 5.23 21.00 -28.92
CA GLY A 843 4.00 20.54 -29.57
C GLY A 843 4.27 19.33 -30.45
N ASN A 844 4.84 18.27 -29.87
CA ASN A 844 5.25 17.06 -30.58
C ASN A 844 4.06 16.26 -31.14
N ASP A 845 2.86 16.43 -30.58
CA ASP A 845 1.64 15.69 -30.92
C ASP A 845 0.54 16.59 -31.49
N PRO A 846 -0.34 16.08 -32.39
CA PRO A 846 -1.39 16.89 -33.03
C PRO A 846 -2.40 17.51 -32.06
N THR A 847 -2.57 16.93 -30.87
CA THR A 847 -3.46 17.42 -29.81
C THR A 847 -2.76 18.39 -28.85
N SER A 848 -1.44 18.59 -28.97
CA SER A 848 -0.66 19.51 -28.13
C SER A 848 -0.48 20.86 -28.83
N THR A 849 -0.33 21.93 -28.05
CA THR A 849 0.04 23.25 -28.59
C THR A 849 1.26 23.82 -27.88
N PRO A 850 2.23 24.43 -28.58
CA PRO A 850 3.43 25.00 -27.94
C PRO A 850 3.09 26.09 -26.91
N VAL A 851 3.28 25.79 -25.62
CA VAL A 851 2.98 26.69 -24.49
C VAL A 851 4.25 27.14 -23.77
N PRO A 852 4.34 28.42 -23.35
CA PRO A 852 5.44 28.90 -22.52
C PRO A 852 5.22 28.58 -21.04
N PHE A 853 6.29 28.25 -20.32
CA PHE A 853 6.30 28.12 -18.85
C PHE A 853 7.58 28.71 -18.25
N GLN A 854 7.54 29.05 -16.97
CA GLN A 854 8.69 29.63 -16.26
C GLN A 854 9.50 28.54 -15.55
N LEU A 855 10.82 28.61 -15.68
CA LEU A 855 11.78 27.72 -15.03
C LEU A 855 12.98 28.52 -14.52
N GLN A 856 13.46 28.22 -13.30
CA GLN A 856 14.62 28.89 -12.71
C GLN A 856 15.65 27.86 -12.24
N THR A 857 16.28 27.16 -13.18
CA THR A 857 17.31 26.13 -12.90
C THR A 857 18.73 26.58 -13.24
N ASN A 858 18.90 27.64 -14.07
CA ASN A 858 20.22 28.17 -14.43
C ASN A 858 21.02 28.61 -13.20
N SER A 859 22.08 27.89 -12.86
CA SER A 859 22.94 28.13 -11.70
C SER A 859 24.20 28.90 -12.11
N LEU A 860 24.36 30.13 -11.60
CA LEU A 860 25.58 30.91 -11.80
C LEU A 860 26.74 30.50 -10.89
N PHE A 861 26.41 29.87 -9.77
CA PHE A 861 27.40 29.30 -8.85
C PHE A 861 26.74 28.20 -8.01
N ARG A 862 27.43 27.06 -7.88
CA ARG A 862 27.08 26.02 -6.91
C ARG A 862 28.30 25.62 -6.11
N GLY A 863 28.32 25.90 -4.82
CA GLY A 863 29.49 25.60 -3.99
C GLY A 863 29.20 25.32 -2.54
N LYS A 864 30.23 24.87 -1.83
CA LYS A 864 30.19 24.40 -0.45
C LYS A 864 31.29 25.05 0.38
N VAL A 865 30.98 25.40 1.62
CA VAL A 865 31.93 25.96 2.60
C VAL A 865 31.73 25.35 3.97
N THR A 866 32.76 25.44 4.80
CA THR A 866 32.71 25.04 6.21
C THR A 866 32.05 26.14 7.04
N ALA A 867 31.17 25.75 7.97
CA ALA A 867 30.63 26.62 9.00
C ALA A 867 31.23 26.29 10.37
N GLN A 868 31.63 27.31 11.11
CA GLN A 868 32.12 27.19 12.49
C GLN A 868 31.36 28.14 13.41
N GLY A 869 30.85 27.61 14.52
CA GLY A 869 30.00 28.36 15.45
C GLY A 869 28.75 28.96 14.79
N GLY A 870 28.24 28.25 13.77
CA GLY A 870 27.13 28.69 12.93
C GLY A 870 27.47 29.82 11.97
N ARG A 871 28.72 30.26 11.80
CA ARG A 871 29.13 31.29 10.83
C ARG A 871 29.76 30.65 9.60
N PHE A 872 29.49 31.20 8.42
CA PHE A 872 30.07 30.76 7.15
C PHE A 872 30.35 31.94 6.22
N LYS A 873 31.21 31.71 5.23
CA LYS A 873 31.60 32.69 4.22
C LYS A 873 31.87 32.02 2.86
N PHE A 874 31.11 32.41 1.84
CA PHE A 874 31.37 32.05 0.44
C PHE A 874 32.17 33.15 -0.25
N ARG A 875 33.05 32.76 -1.16
CA ARG A 875 33.71 33.66 -2.09
C ARG A 875 33.82 32.98 -3.45
N PHE A 876 33.31 33.61 -4.50
CA PHE A 876 33.35 33.08 -5.86
C PHE A 876 33.32 34.23 -6.88
N ARG A 877 33.59 33.89 -8.14
CA ARG A 877 33.51 34.85 -9.26
C ARG A 877 32.26 34.56 -10.09
N LEU A 878 31.56 35.60 -10.50
CA LEU A 878 30.39 35.47 -11.37
C LEU A 878 30.83 35.15 -12.82
N PRO A 879 30.12 34.25 -13.52
CA PRO A 879 30.37 33.98 -14.93
C PRO A 879 30.35 35.24 -15.80
N ARG A 880 31.15 35.24 -16.87
CA ARG A 880 31.21 36.33 -17.85
C ARG A 880 29.94 36.41 -18.71
N ASP A 881 29.24 35.30 -18.82
CA ASP A 881 28.13 35.02 -19.72
C ASP A 881 26.76 34.99 -19.01
N ILE A 882 26.65 35.63 -17.84
CA ILE A 882 25.33 35.88 -17.24
C ILE A 882 24.42 36.67 -18.20
N ASN A 883 23.12 36.61 -17.97
CA ASN A 883 22.21 37.53 -18.66
C ASN A 883 22.45 38.98 -18.15
N PHE A 884 22.97 39.85 -19.03
CA PHE A 884 23.30 41.25 -18.73
C PHE A 884 22.09 42.13 -18.40
N GLN A 885 20.87 41.74 -18.80
CA GLN A 885 19.68 42.46 -18.35
C GLN A 885 19.56 42.34 -16.84
N TYR A 886 19.12 43.39 -16.16
CA TYR A 886 18.92 43.37 -14.72
C TYR A 886 17.64 42.61 -14.37
N GLY A 887 17.70 41.74 -13.37
CA GLY A 887 16.55 40.98 -12.89
C GLY A 887 16.88 40.18 -11.64
N ALA A 888 15.85 39.73 -10.92
CA ALA A 888 16.03 39.07 -9.64
C ALA A 888 16.65 37.66 -9.79
N GLY A 889 17.74 37.43 -9.07
CA GLY A 889 18.31 36.11 -8.85
C GLY A 889 17.73 35.44 -7.61
N ARG A 890 18.15 34.20 -7.35
CA ARG A 890 17.75 33.44 -6.16
C ARG A 890 18.94 32.72 -5.54
N MET A 891 19.21 32.97 -4.26
CA MET A 891 20.16 32.17 -3.49
C MET A 891 19.41 31.11 -2.70
N SER A 892 19.76 29.84 -2.91
CA SER A 892 19.25 28.69 -2.16
C SER A 892 20.38 28.10 -1.32
N PHE A 893 20.15 27.96 -0.02
CA PHE A 893 21.14 27.48 0.95
C PHE A 893 20.66 26.19 1.61
N TYR A 894 21.60 25.28 1.83
CA TYR A 894 21.41 24.10 2.66
C TYR A 894 22.61 23.96 3.59
N ALA A 895 22.39 23.68 4.88
CA ALA A 895 23.47 23.44 5.82
C ALA A 895 23.25 22.11 6.55
N GLN A 896 24.34 21.43 6.91
CA GLN A 896 24.30 20.20 7.70
C GLN A 896 25.49 20.10 8.67
N ASP A 897 25.25 19.55 9.86
CA ASP A 897 26.27 19.01 10.75
C ASP A 897 26.06 17.49 10.94
N SER A 898 26.70 16.87 11.94
CA SER A 898 26.57 15.43 12.20
C SER A 898 25.16 14.97 12.64
N SER A 899 24.24 15.88 12.91
CA SER A 899 22.94 15.60 13.55
C SER A 899 21.77 16.49 13.12
N ARG A 900 22.04 17.66 12.54
CA ARG A 900 21.06 18.69 12.18
C ARG A 900 21.29 19.19 10.77
N ASP A 901 20.20 19.61 10.14
CA ASP A 901 20.23 20.35 8.89
C ASP A 901 19.39 21.63 8.95
N ALA A 902 19.66 22.53 8.01
CA ALA A 902 19.00 23.83 7.90
C ALA A 902 18.85 24.24 6.43
N THR A 903 17.84 25.07 6.15
CA THR A 903 17.59 25.61 4.81
C THR A 903 17.45 27.12 4.83
N GLY A 904 17.73 27.77 3.71
CA GLY A 904 17.54 29.22 3.59
C GLY A 904 17.34 29.62 2.14
N VAL A 905 16.61 30.71 1.94
CA VAL A 905 16.43 31.32 0.61
C VAL A 905 16.55 32.83 0.73
N SER A 906 17.12 33.46 -0.29
CA SER A 906 17.11 34.92 -0.44
C SER A 906 16.92 35.30 -1.91
N GLY A 907 15.88 36.09 -2.19
CA GLY A 907 15.65 36.71 -3.50
C GLY A 907 16.18 38.14 -3.61
N ASN A 908 16.85 38.64 -2.56
CA ASN A 908 17.35 40.02 -2.47
C ASN A 908 18.71 40.16 -3.18
N VAL A 909 18.76 39.79 -4.45
CA VAL A 909 19.93 39.99 -5.31
C VAL A 909 19.47 40.26 -6.74
N LEU A 910 19.82 41.43 -7.29
CA LEU A 910 19.68 41.67 -8.72
C LEU A 910 20.91 41.08 -9.41
N ILE A 911 20.74 40.48 -10.58
CA ILE A 911 21.83 39.98 -11.41
C ILE A 911 21.77 40.74 -12.73
N GLY A 912 22.88 41.28 -13.18
CA GLY A 912 22.96 41.98 -14.47
C GLY A 912 24.17 42.90 -14.57
N GLY A 913 24.41 43.44 -15.76
CA GLY A 913 25.56 44.30 -16.01
C GLY A 913 26.91 43.56 -16.04
N LEU A 914 27.97 44.33 -16.22
CA LEU A 914 29.35 43.86 -16.33
C LEU A 914 30.22 44.71 -15.40
N ALA A 915 31.03 44.06 -14.56
CA ALA A 915 31.92 44.78 -13.68
C ALA A 915 33.05 45.48 -14.46
N PRO A 916 33.40 46.74 -14.10
CA PRO A 916 34.46 47.48 -14.78
C PRO A 916 35.86 46.98 -14.37
N GLY A 917 36.66 46.56 -15.35
CA GLY A 917 38.07 46.18 -15.15
C GLY A 917 38.53 45.06 -16.09
N ALA A 918 39.82 45.04 -16.45
CA ALA A 918 40.40 43.93 -17.19
C ALA A 918 40.78 42.80 -16.22
N ILE A 919 40.32 41.58 -16.51
CA ILE A 919 40.68 40.36 -15.77
C ILE A 919 41.58 39.52 -16.67
N THR A 920 42.64 38.96 -16.10
CA THR A 920 43.63 38.17 -16.83
C THR A 920 43.58 36.72 -16.37
N ASP A 921 42.90 35.89 -17.16
CA ASP A 921 43.05 34.43 -17.21
C ASP A 921 42.84 34.01 -18.67
N ASN A 922 43.71 33.14 -19.19
CA ASN A 922 43.65 32.64 -20.56
C ASN A 922 43.81 31.11 -20.62
N GLU A 923 43.87 30.43 -19.47
CA GLU A 923 43.99 28.98 -19.40
C GLU A 923 42.59 28.37 -19.20
N GLY A 924 42.30 27.25 -19.86
CA GLY A 924 41.05 26.53 -19.65
C GLY A 924 41.13 25.53 -18.48
N PRO A 925 39.98 25.02 -18.00
CA PRO A 925 39.95 24.12 -16.85
C PRO A 925 40.81 22.86 -17.01
N GLN A 926 41.41 22.39 -15.91
CA GLN A 926 41.97 21.05 -15.84
C GLN A 926 40.84 20.02 -15.68
N ILE A 927 40.78 19.03 -16.57
CA ILE A 927 39.73 18.00 -16.58
C ILE A 927 40.32 16.64 -16.23
N ARG A 928 39.82 16.00 -15.17
CA ARG A 928 40.02 14.59 -14.88
C ARG A 928 38.68 13.86 -14.94
N ALA A 929 38.65 12.68 -15.56
CA ALA A 929 37.42 11.95 -15.83
C ALA A 929 37.58 10.45 -15.54
N TRP A 930 36.56 9.85 -14.95
CA TRP A 930 36.49 8.44 -14.60
C TRP A 930 35.08 7.87 -14.78
N LEU A 931 34.96 6.55 -14.82
CA LEU A 931 33.68 5.85 -14.78
C LEU A 931 33.56 5.05 -13.48
N ASN A 932 32.42 5.21 -12.81
CA ASN A 932 32.01 4.56 -11.56
C ASN A 932 32.85 4.89 -10.31
N ASP A 933 34.19 4.85 -10.39
CA ASP A 933 35.09 5.29 -9.33
C ASP A 933 36.40 5.89 -9.86
N GLU A 934 37.20 6.51 -8.97
CA GLU A 934 38.47 7.15 -9.33
C GLU A 934 39.61 6.15 -9.64
N ARG A 935 39.37 4.84 -9.50
CA ARG A 935 40.35 3.78 -9.86
C ARG A 935 40.23 3.37 -11.32
N PHE A 936 39.18 3.82 -12.02
CA PHE A 936 39.01 3.61 -13.46
C PHE A 936 40.20 4.15 -14.26
N VAL A 937 40.63 3.40 -15.27
CA VAL A 937 41.71 3.82 -16.19
C VAL A 937 41.16 3.83 -17.60
N GLY A 938 41.53 4.85 -18.40
CA GLY A 938 41.13 4.91 -19.81
C GLY A 938 41.51 3.63 -20.56
N GLY A 939 40.53 3.04 -21.24
CA GLY A 939 40.62 1.76 -21.95
C GLY A 939 40.07 0.55 -21.17
N SER A 940 39.79 0.69 -19.87
CA SER A 940 39.26 -0.39 -19.03
C SER A 940 37.82 -0.78 -19.40
N VAL A 941 37.39 -1.95 -18.89
CA VAL A 941 36.01 -2.44 -19.03
C VAL A 941 35.07 -1.74 -18.03
N THR A 942 33.83 -1.47 -18.45
CA THR A 942 32.75 -0.95 -17.60
C THR A 942 31.41 -1.67 -17.85
N ASN A 943 30.40 -1.37 -17.03
CA ASN A 943 29.02 -1.86 -17.17
C ASN A 943 28.21 -1.05 -18.20
N GLN A 944 27.00 -1.47 -18.56
CA GLN A 944 26.20 -0.79 -19.59
C GLN A 944 25.65 0.58 -19.16
N ASN A 945 25.57 0.86 -17.85
CA ASN A 945 25.06 2.12 -17.30
C ASN A 945 26.08 2.77 -16.34
N PRO A 946 27.24 3.23 -16.82
CA PRO A 946 28.28 3.74 -15.91
C PRO A 946 27.97 5.15 -15.42
N VAL A 947 28.42 5.47 -14.21
CA VAL A 947 28.38 6.84 -13.65
C VAL A 947 29.64 7.58 -14.08
N LEU A 948 29.49 8.68 -14.82
CA LEU A 948 30.60 9.58 -15.14
C LEU A 948 30.96 10.43 -13.92
N LEU A 949 32.23 10.41 -13.54
CA LEU A 949 32.81 11.26 -12.50
C LEU A 949 33.81 12.22 -13.13
N LEU A 950 33.64 13.52 -12.93
CA LEU A 950 34.62 14.53 -13.32
C LEU A 950 35.18 15.24 -12.09
N ARG A 951 36.47 15.58 -12.13
CA ARG A 951 37.05 16.63 -11.27
C ARG A 951 37.59 17.73 -12.17
N LEU A 952 37.13 18.94 -11.91
CA LEU A 952 37.47 20.13 -12.67
C LEU A 952 38.19 21.12 -11.74
N ALA A 953 39.23 21.79 -12.25
CA ALA A 953 39.94 22.82 -11.52
C ALA A 953 40.39 23.95 -12.43
N ASP A 954 40.16 25.19 -12.00
CA ASP A 954 40.54 26.41 -12.72
C ASP A 954 40.76 27.58 -11.75
N SER A 955 41.67 28.50 -12.08
CA SER A 955 42.02 29.63 -11.21
C SER A 955 40.88 30.67 -11.08
N SER A 956 40.09 30.80 -12.14
CA SER A 956 38.93 31.67 -12.22
C SER A 956 37.66 30.99 -11.72
N GLY A 957 37.66 29.66 -11.63
CA GLY A 957 36.52 28.84 -11.26
C GLY A 957 35.80 28.28 -12.49
N ILE A 958 34.95 27.29 -12.28
CA ILE A 958 34.27 26.57 -13.37
C ILE A 958 32.95 27.25 -13.70
N ASN A 959 32.65 27.42 -14.99
CA ASN A 959 31.37 27.94 -15.42
C ASN A 959 30.26 26.91 -15.18
N THR A 960 29.26 27.31 -14.41
CA THR A 960 28.00 26.55 -14.25
C THR A 960 26.82 27.24 -14.90
N GLY A 961 26.98 28.49 -15.36
CA GLY A 961 25.92 29.23 -16.04
C GLY A 961 25.63 28.62 -17.41
N ASN A 962 24.36 28.65 -17.81
CA ASN A 962 23.90 28.18 -19.12
C ASN A 962 23.33 29.32 -20.00
N ALA A 963 23.60 30.58 -19.61
CA ALA A 963 23.16 31.77 -20.34
C ALA A 963 24.12 32.12 -21.51
N GLY A 964 25.36 31.63 -21.48
CA GLY A 964 26.29 31.72 -22.60
C GLY A 964 25.99 30.70 -23.69
N ILE A 965 26.15 31.11 -24.95
CA ILE A 965 26.05 30.19 -26.09
C ILE A 965 27.28 29.25 -26.05
N ASP A 966 27.05 27.94 -25.93
CA ASP A 966 28.05 26.86 -26.05
C ASP A 966 29.18 26.85 -24.98
N HIS A 967 28.98 27.49 -23.83
CA HIS A 967 29.96 27.54 -22.72
C HIS A 967 29.66 26.57 -21.56
N ASP A 968 29.02 25.44 -21.88
CA ASP A 968 28.60 24.43 -20.92
C ASP A 968 29.68 23.38 -20.60
N ILE A 969 29.52 22.69 -19.47
CA ILE A 969 30.17 21.40 -19.23
C ILE A 969 29.44 20.37 -20.08
N VAL A 970 30.02 19.98 -21.22
CA VAL A 970 29.40 19.07 -22.18
C VAL A 970 30.16 17.74 -22.21
N VAL A 971 29.42 16.64 -22.21
CA VAL A 971 29.96 15.33 -22.61
C VAL A 971 29.30 14.85 -23.89
N THR A 972 30.11 14.53 -24.89
CA THR A 972 29.68 13.97 -26.17
C THR A 972 30.06 12.50 -26.25
N LEU A 973 29.08 11.63 -26.53
CA LEU A 973 29.28 10.19 -26.67
C LEU A 973 29.62 9.84 -28.13
N ASP A 974 30.68 9.07 -28.33
CA ASP A 974 31.11 8.51 -29.63
C ASP A 974 31.27 9.53 -30.77
N GLY A 975 31.62 10.77 -30.42
CA GLY A 975 31.76 11.87 -31.37
C GLY A 975 30.45 12.26 -32.07
N ASN A 976 29.30 11.74 -31.62
CA ASN A 976 28.00 12.07 -32.18
C ASN A 976 27.50 13.37 -31.55
N ASN A 977 27.63 14.49 -32.28
CA ASN A 977 27.16 15.81 -31.84
C ASN A 977 25.63 15.91 -31.65
N ARG A 978 24.86 14.87 -31.96
CA ARG A 978 23.43 14.77 -31.59
C ARG A 978 23.21 14.10 -30.23
N ASN A 979 24.21 13.40 -29.71
CA ASN A 979 24.17 12.65 -28.44
C ASN A 979 25.17 13.29 -27.46
N TYR A 980 24.77 14.42 -26.88
CA TYR A 980 25.54 15.12 -25.85
C TYR A 980 24.68 15.42 -24.62
N TYR A 981 25.33 15.59 -23.48
CA TYR A 981 24.70 15.93 -22.20
C TYR A 981 25.35 17.17 -21.61
N VAL A 982 24.52 18.12 -21.17
CA VAL A 982 24.94 19.31 -20.43
C VAL A 982 24.97 18.97 -18.95
N LEU A 983 26.11 19.22 -18.29
CA LEU A 983 26.40 18.73 -16.95
C LEU A 983 26.50 19.83 -15.88
N ASN A 984 26.23 21.08 -16.24
CA ASN A 984 26.39 22.25 -15.36
C ASN A 984 25.65 22.07 -14.03
N ASP A 985 24.43 21.54 -14.09
CA ASP A 985 23.56 21.30 -12.93
C ASP A 985 24.05 20.16 -12.00
N PHE A 986 25.13 19.47 -12.36
CA PHE A 986 25.73 18.39 -11.57
C PHE A 986 27.10 18.76 -11.01
N TYR A 987 27.63 19.93 -11.33
CA TYR A 987 28.87 20.44 -10.75
C TYR A 987 28.65 21.01 -9.35
N GLU A 988 29.48 20.62 -8.39
CA GLU A 988 29.56 21.22 -7.06
C GLU A 988 31.03 21.45 -6.69
N THR A 989 31.35 22.59 -6.07
CA THR A 989 32.71 22.85 -5.59
C THR A 989 33.11 21.93 -4.44
N GLU A 990 34.40 21.69 -4.32
CA GLU A 990 34.99 21.21 -3.07
C GLU A 990 34.77 22.26 -1.94
N PRO A 991 34.75 21.83 -0.66
CA PRO A 991 34.60 22.76 0.45
C PRO A 991 35.65 23.88 0.45
N ASP A 992 35.19 25.10 0.74
CA ASP A 992 36.02 26.29 0.98
C ASP A 992 36.83 26.79 -0.22
N THR A 993 36.49 26.33 -1.44
CA THR A 993 37.10 26.79 -2.68
C THR A 993 36.08 26.94 -3.80
N TYR A 994 36.23 27.97 -4.63
CA TYR A 994 35.45 28.14 -5.87
C TYR A 994 36.21 27.60 -7.11
N GLN A 995 37.49 27.24 -6.93
CA GLN A 995 38.42 26.94 -8.02
C GLN A 995 38.41 25.47 -8.45
N SER A 996 37.80 24.59 -7.66
CA SER A 996 37.75 23.17 -7.99
C SER A 996 36.47 22.52 -7.50
N GLY A 997 36.04 21.49 -8.20
CA GLY A 997 34.82 20.77 -7.89
C GLY A 997 34.69 19.48 -8.66
N SER A 998 33.54 18.82 -8.50
CA SER A 998 33.26 17.54 -9.12
C SER A 998 31.89 17.50 -9.79
N VAL A 999 31.76 16.61 -10.76
CA VAL A 999 30.51 16.27 -11.45
C VAL A 999 30.25 14.78 -11.26
N ARG A 1000 28.99 14.42 -10.98
CA ARG A 1000 28.51 13.03 -10.99
C ARG A 1000 27.28 12.90 -11.87
N PHE A 1001 27.35 12.09 -12.92
CA PHE A 1001 26.29 11.98 -13.93
C PHE A 1001 26.02 10.53 -14.33
N GLN A 1002 24.75 10.11 -14.35
CA GLN A 1002 24.37 8.79 -14.85
C GLN A 1002 24.32 8.81 -16.38
N LEU A 1003 25.21 8.07 -17.04
CA LEU A 1003 25.13 7.89 -18.48
C LEU A 1003 23.91 7.01 -18.84
N PRO A 1004 23.33 7.17 -20.05
CA PRO A 1004 22.30 6.27 -20.55
C PRO A 1004 22.84 4.83 -20.62
N GLU A 1005 21.96 3.88 -20.93
CA GLU A 1005 22.41 2.56 -21.32
C GLU A 1005 23.25 2.64 -22.60
N LEU A 1006 24.42 2.01 -22.55
CA LEU A 1006 25.38 1.93 -23.63
C LEU A 1006 25.39 0.50 -24.19
N THR A 1007 25.53 0.41 -25.51
CA THR A 1007 25.68 -0.88 -26.19
C THR A 1007 27.00 -1.56 -25.79
N PRO A 1008 27.08 -2.90 -25.76
CA PRO A 1008 28.37 -3.57 -25.59
C PRO A 1008 29.34 -3.23 -26.73
N GLY A 1009 30.59 -2.88 -26.40
CA GLY A 1009 31.59 -2.49 -27.39
C GLY A 1009 32.53 -1.37 -26.93
N HIS A 1010 33.31 -0.85 -27.86
CA HIS A 1010 34.22 0.27 -27.60
C HIS A 1010 33.49 1.61 -27.72
N HIS A 1011 33.70 2.48 -26.73
CA HIS A 1011 33.06 3.80 -26.65
C HIS A 1011 34.06 4.90 -26.28
N THR A 1012 33.68 6.14 -26.60
CA THR A 1012 34.45 7.34 -26.23
C THR A 1012 33.54 8.41 -25.63
N LEU A 1013 34.00 9.08 -24.56
CA LEU A 1013 33.41 10.31 -24.04
C LEU A 1013 34.36 11.47 -24.31
N THR A 1014 33.89 12.50 -25.01
CA THR A 1014 34.63 13.76 -25.15
C THR A 1014 34.00 14.79 -24.22
N ILE A 1015 34.75 15.18 -23.19
CA ILE A 1015 34.34 16.15 -22.17
C ILE A 1015 34.94 17.51 -22.51
N LYS A 1016 34.10 18.53 -22.64
CA LYS A 1016 34.51 19.94 -22.78
C LYS A 1016 33.98 20.71 -21.58
N ALA A 1017 34.83 21.52 -20.96
CA ALA A 1017 34.44 22.38 -19.83
C ALA A 1017 35.04 23.77 -19.99
N TRP A 1018 34.36 24.76 -19.42
CA TRP A 1018 34.73 26.17 -19.49
C TRP A 1018 34.94 26.76 -18.09
N ASP A 1019 35.86 27.70 -17.98
CA ASP A 1019 35.97 28.56 -16.80
C ASP A 1019 34.96 29.72 -16.87
N VAL A 1020 34.80 30.44 -15.75
CA VAL A 1020 33.90 31.61 -15.67
C VAL A 1020 34.30 32.80 -16.57
N LEU A 1021 35.47 32.77 -17.22
CA LEU A 1021 35.98 33.82 -18.09
C LEU A 1021 35.95 33.45 -19.58
N ASN A 1022 35.38 32.29 -19.90
CA ASN A 1022 35.21 31.70 -21.24
C ASN A 1022 36.48 31.10 -21.85
N ASN A 1023 37.40 30.57 -21.03
CA ASN A 1023 38.48 29.69 -21.47
C ASN A 1023 38.01 28.23 -21.40
N SER A 1024 38.37 27.40 -22.40
CA SER A 1024 37.90 26.00 -22.47
C SER A 1024 39.04 25.00 -22.58
N SER A 1025 38.79 23.80 -22.06
CA SER A 1025 39.63 22.63 -22.24
C SER A 1025 38.79 21.43 -22.66
N THR A 1026 39.41 20.46 -23.34
CA THR A 1026 38.76 19.21 -23.77
C THR A 1026 39.56 18.00 -23.31
N ARG A 1027 38.87 16.94 -22.87
CA ARG A 1027 39.45 15.64 -22.50
C ARG A 1027 38.64 14.51 -23.11
N THR A 1028 39.31 13.53 -23.70
CA THR A 1028 38.65 12.30 -24.17
C THR A 1028 38.97 11.13 -23.23
N LEU A 1029 37.94 10.35 -22.91
CA LEU A 1029 38.01 9.10 -22.15
C LEU A 1029 37.54 7.95 -23.04
N GLU A 1030 38.40 6.95 -23.25
CA GLU A 1030 38.08 5.73 -23.99
C GLU A 1030 37.77 4.59 -23.01
N PHE A 1031 36.86 3.69 -23.36
CA PHE A 1031 36.45 2.57 -22.51
C PHE A 1031 35.74 1.47 -23.32
N THR A 1032 35.63 0.28 -22.73
CA THR A 1032 34.89 -0.84 -23.33
C THR A 1032 33.70 -1.22 -22.45
N VAL A 1033 32.49 -1.18 -22.99
CA VAL A 1033 31.27 -1.64 -22.31
C VAL A 1033 31.16 -3.15 -22.50
N ALA A 1034 31.07 -3.90 -21.41
CA ALA A 1034 30.77 -5.32 -21.45
C ALA A 1034 29.25 -5.56 -21.45
N ASN A 1035 28.83 -6.70 -22.02
CA ASN A 1035 27.44 -7.16 -21.92
C ASN A 1035 27.16 -7.59 -20.47
N ASP A 1036 26.14 -7.00 -19.84
CA ASP A 1036 25.78 -7.29 -18.45
C ASP A 1036 25.04 -8.63 -18.29
N GLU A 1037 24.71 -9.35 -19.37
CA GLU A 1037 24.25 -10.75 -19.31
C GLU A 1037 25.33 -11.71 -18.79
N GLU A 1038 26.60 -11.32 -18.85
CA GLU A 1038 27.74 -12.11 -18.37
C GLU A 1038 28.54 -11.33 -17.31
N LEU A 1039 29.36 -12.04 -16.53
CA LEU A 1039 30.42 -11.44 -15.71
C LEU A 1039 31.71 -11.51 -16.52
N VAL A 1040 32.33 -10.37 -16.79
CA VAL A 1040 33.60 -10.28 -17.52
C VAL A 1040 34.72 -9.97 -16.53
N LEU A 1041 35.87 -10.64 -16.69
CA LEU A 1041 37.10 -10.30 -15.98
C LEU A 1041 38.12 -9.71 -16.96
N GLY A 1042 38.56 -8.49 -16.69
CA GLY A 1042 39.62 -7.79 -17.42
C GLY A 1042 40.88 -7.65 -16.58
N HIS A 1043 42.04 -7.53 -17.22
CA HIS A 1043 43.32 -7.17 -16.59
C HIS A 1043 43.63 -7.88 -15.25
N VAL A 1044 43.33 -9.19 -15.14
CA VAL A 1044 43.63 -9.97 -13.93
C VAL A 1044 45.15 -10.09 -13.78
N LEU A 1045 45.68 -9.60 -12.66
CA LEU A 1045 47.10 -9.61 -12.32
C LEU A 1045 47.29 -9.64 -10.80
N ASN A 1046 48.52 -9.84 -10.35
CA ASN A 1046 48.87 -9.62 -8.96
C ASN A 1046 49.99 -8.57 -8.84
N TYR A 1047 49.96 -7.73 -7.81
CA TYR A 1047 50.96 -6.69 -7.57
C TYR A 1047 51.26 -6.52 -6.08
N PRO A 1048 52.54 -6.44 -5.67
CA PRO A 1048 53.74 -6.62 -6.49
C PRO A 1048 53.86 -8.06 -7.03
N ASN A 1049 54.50 -8.21 -8.20
CA ASN A 1049 54.86 -9.50 -8.80
C ASN A 1049 56.18 -9.33 -9.59
N PRO A 1050 57.30 -9.95 -9.19
CA PRO A 1050 57.44 -10.85 -8.04
C PRO A 1050 57.24 -10.17 -6.67
N PHE A 1051 56.97 -10.94 -5.62
CA PHE A 1051 56.82 -10.45 -4.24
C PHE A 1051 57.60 -11.28 -3.19
N THR A 1052 57.87 -10.70 -2.02
CA THR A 1052 58.63 -11.32 -0.91
C THR A 1052 57.83 -11.45 0.40
N THR A 1053 56.90 -10.53 0.67
CA THR A 1053 56.09 -10.48 1.91
C THR A 1053 54.60 -10.67 1.67
N GLY A 1054 54.06 -10.17 0.56
CA GLY A 1054 52.68 -10.38 0.14
C GLY A 1054 52.39 -9.76 -1.22
N THR A 1055 51.24 -10.09 -1.79
CA THR A 1055 50.75 -9.58 -3.08
C THR A 1055 49.24 -9.38 -3.01
N GLN A 1056 48.70 -8.46 -3.81
CA GLN A 1056 47.26 -8.27 -3.99
C GLN A 1056 46.86 -8.76 -5.38
N PHE A 1057 45.66 -9.35 -5.49
CA PHE A 1057 45.05 -9.73 -6.75
C PHE A 1057 44.20 -8.58 -7.28
N TRP A 1058 44.63 -8.03 -8.41
CA TRP A 1058 43.97 -6.94 -9.12
C TRP A 1058 43.18 -7.49 -10.29
N PHE A 1059 41.98 -6.97 -10.51
CA PHE A 1059 41.16 -7.32 -11.68
C PHE A 1059 40.12 -6.24 -11.99
N GLU A 1060 39.65 -6.24 -13.23
CA GLU A 1060 38.52 -5.44 -13.69
C GLU A 1060 37.26 -6.30 -13.84
N HIS A 1061 36.07 -5.73 -13.64
CA HIS A 1061 34.78 -6.38 -13.82
C HIS A 1061 33.66 -5.41 -14.23
N ASN A 1062 32.63 -5.92 -14.89
CA ASN A 1062 31.46 -5.15 -15.34
C ASN A 1062 30.29 -5.16 -14.34
N LYS A 1063 30.53 -5.51 -13.09
CA LYS A 1063 29.50 -5.64 -12.04
C LYS A 1063 29.71 -4.68 -10.85
N PRO A 1064 29.84 -3.36 -11.06
CA PRO A 1064 29.94 -2.40 -9.97
C PRO A 1064 28.64 -2.39 -9.15
N GLY A 1065 28.75 -2.12 -7.84
CA GLY A 1065 27.60 -2.01 -6.93
C GLY A 1065 26.94 -3.35 -6.53
N LEU A 1066 27.38 -4.49 -7.07
CA LEU A 1066 26.96 -5.83 -6.65
C LEU A 1066 27.97 -6.45 -5.69
N GLU A 1067 27.49 -7.32 -4.80
CA GLU A 1067 28.38 -8.17 -4.00
C GLU A 1067 29.02 -9.23 -4.89
N LEU A 1068 30.36 -9.30 -4.85
CA LEU A 1068 31.14 -10.25 -5.63
C LEU A 1068 31.90 -11.19 -4.69
N ARG A 1069 31.63 -12.48 -4.82
CA ARG A 1069 32.35 -13.55 -4.14
C ARG A 1069 33.61 -13.89 -4.94
N VAL A 1070 34.74 -13.42 -4.46
CA VAL A 1070 36.06 -13.64 -5.05
C VAL A 1070 36.71 -14.86 -4.41
N ARG A 1071 37.21 -15.76 -5.24
CA ARG A 1071 37.98 -16.94 -4.84
C ARG A 1071 39.29 -17.02 -5.61
N ALA A 1072 40.41 -16.85 -4.92
CA ALA A 1072 41.74 -17.05 -5.48
C ALA A 1072 42.30 -18.40 -5.02
N GLU A 1073 42.52 -19.31 -5.98
CA GLU A 1073 43.09 -20.64 -5.74
C GLU A 1073 44.51 -20.66 -6.30
N ILE A 1074 45.52 -20.92 -5.47
CA ILE A 1074 46.93 -20.87 -5.87
C ILE A 1074 47.49 -22.29 -5.94
N PHE A 1075 48.21 -22.60 -7.00
CA PHE A 1075 48.73 -23.91 -7.36
C PHE A 1075 50.23 -23.88 -7.64
N THR A 1076 50.93 -24.98 -7.36
CA THR A 1076 52.26 -25.22 -7.92
C THR A 1076 52.18 -25.37 -9.45
N VAL A 1077 53.31 -25.26 -10.15
CA VAL A 1077 53.39 -25.56 -11.59
C VAL A 1077 52.98 -26.99 -11.97
N THR A 1078 52.98 -27.92 -11.00
CA THR A 1078 52.51 -29.30 -11.16
C THR A 1078 51.00 -29.47 -10.91
N GLY A 1079 50.27 -28.40 -10.62
CA GLY A 1079 48.81 -28.41 -10.40
C GLY A 1079 48.38 -28.75 -8.97
N ARG A 1080 49.29 -28.82 -8.00
CA ARG A 1080 48.93 -29.03 -6.59
C ARG A 1080 48.41 -27.72 -5.99
N LEU A 1081 47.17 -27.71 -5.50
CA LEU A 1081 46.58 -26.59 -4.75
C LEU A 1081 47.36 -26.38 -3.43
N ILE A 1082 47.76 -25.15 -3.17
CA ILE A 1082 48.51 -24.75 -1.96
C ILE A 1082 47.77 -23.75 -1.09
N LYS A 1083 46.85 -22.95 -1.66
CA LYS A 1083 46.11 -21.93 -0.91
C LYS A 1083 44.77 -21.65 -1.57
N THR A 1084 43.72 -21.50 -0.76
CA THR A 1084 42.43 -20.94 -1.21
C THR A 1084 42.08 -19.71 -0.39
N ILE A 1085 41.93 -18.57 -1.06
CA ILE A 1085 41.47 -17.32 -0.44
C ILE A 1085 40.03 -17.09 -0.90
N ARG A 1086 39.15 -16.76 0.04
CA ARG A 1086 37.76 -16.38 -0.21
C ARG A 1086 37.53 -15.01 0.38
N HIS A 1087 36.99 -14.09 -0.42
CA HIS A 1087 36.69 -12.73 0.00
C HIS A 1087 35.41 -12.28 -0.69
N THR A 1088 34.51 -11.62 0.03
CA THR A 1088 33.37 -10.95 -0.60
C THR A 1088 33.71 -9.47 -0.70
N ILE A 1089 33.67 -8.91 -1.90
CA ILE A 1089 33.90 -7.49 -2.15
C ILE A 1089 32.59 -6.83 -2.57
N LEU A 1090 32.44 -5.55 -2.24
CA LEU A 1090 31.41 -4.68 -2.75
C LEU A 1090 32.12 -3.39 -3.18
N THR A 1091 32.26 -3.19 -4.48
CA THR A 1091 33.01 -2.07 -5.05
C THR A 1091 32.08 -1.23 -5.91
N ASP A 1092 32.09 0.08 -5.68
CA ASP A 1092 31.30 1.03 -6.47
C ASP A 1092 31.83 1.15 -7.91
N GLY A 1093 33.09 0.82 -8.16
CA GLY A 1093 33.70 0.84 -9.49
C GLY A 1093 34.13 -0.51 -10.03
N ASN A 1094 34.72 -0.48 -11.22
CA ASN A 1094 35.01 -1.66 -12.04
C ASN A 1094 36.34 -2.34 -11.72
N ARG A 1095 37.16 -1.80 -10.82
CA ARG A 1095 38.49 -2.33 -10.53
C ARG A 1095 38.61 -2.68 -9.05
N SER A 1096 39.03 -3.89 -8.74
CA SER A 1096 39.25 -4.34 -7.36
C SER A 1096 40.69 -4.77 -7.12
N ASN A 1097 41.15 -4.56 -5.88
CA ASN A 1097 42.43 -5.03 -5.35
C ASN A 1097 42.31 -5.54 -3.89
N ASP A 1098 41.09 -5.86 -3.46
CA ASP A 1098 40.78 -6.13 -2.04
C ASP A 1098 41.13 -7.57 -1.60
N THR A 1099 41.59 -8.41 -2.53
CA THR A 1099 42.01 -9.79 -2.22
C THR A 1099 43.52 -9.86 -2.12
N GLU A 1100 44.04 -10.19 -0.95
CA GLU A 1100 45.48 -10.26 -0.68
C GLU A 1100 45.97 -11.68 -0.33
N TRP A 1101 47.27 -11.89 -0.53
CA TRP A 1101 47.96 -13.10 -0.11
C TRP A 1101 49.31 -12.78 0.51
N ASP A 1102 49.59 -13.39 1.67
CA ASP A 1102 50.81 -13.22 2.48
C ASP A 1102 51.93 -14.22 2.12
N GLY A 1103 51.76 -15.00 1.04
CA GLY A 1103 52.72 -16.02 0.63
C GLY A 1103 52.72 -17.29 1.50
N ARG A 1104 51.67 -17.53 2.30
CA ARG A 1104 51.52 -18.76 3.09
C ARG A 1104 50.51 -19.74 2.50
N ASP A 1105 50.74 -21.03 2.70
CA ASP A 1105 49.78 -22.08 2.34
C ASP A 1105 48.58 -22.13 3.33
N ASP A 1106 47.67 -23.08 3.13
CA ASP A 1106 46.52 -23.28 4.02
C ASP A 1106 46.89 -23.78 5.43
N PHE A 1107 48.14 -24.22 5.65
CA PHE A 1107 48.66 -24.64 6.95
C PHE A 1107 49.49 -23.53 7.64
N GLY A 1108 49.55 -22.34 7.05
CA GLY A 1108 50.29 -21.19 7.58
C GLY A 1108 51.81 -21.23 7.35
N GLN A 1109 52.31 -22.17 6.54
CA GLN A 1109 53.73 -22.24 6.18
C GLN A 1109 54.04 -21.35 4.98
N ARG A 1110 55.19 -20.66 5.00
CA ARG A 1110 55.65 -19.88 3.84
C ARG A 1110 55.93 -20.82 2.68
N VAL A 1111 55.41 -20.49 1.50
CA VAL A 1111 55.67 -21.26 0.29
C VAL A 1111 57.09 -21.01 -0.22
N GLY A 1112 57.67 -21.99 -0.91
CA GLY A 1112 59.02 -21.87 -1.46
C GLY A 1112 59.11 -20.79 -2.55
N ARG A 1113 60.30 -20.25 -2.75
CA ARG A 1113 60.59 -19.33 -3.86
C ARG A 1113 60.32 -20.04 -5.19
N GLY A 1114 59.65 -19.37 -6.13
CA GLY A 1114 59.34 -19.96 -7.42
C GLY A 1114 58.10 -19.38 -8.09
N VAL A 1115 57.77 -19.99 -9.24
CA VAL A 1115 56.58 -19.64 -10.03
C VAL A 1115 55.40 -20.48 -9.55
N TYR A 1116 54.26 -19.84 -9.36
CA TYR A 1116 52.98 -20.48 -9.07
C TYR A 1116 51.94 -20.03 -10.10
N ILE A 1117 50.87 -20.80 -10.21
CA ILE A 1117 49.71 -20.49 -11.04
C ILE A 1117 48.56 -20.20 -10.10
N TYR A 1118 47.80 -19.13 -10.31
CA TYR A 1118 46.57 -18.90 -9.56
C TYR A 1118 45.37 -18.83 -10.49
N ARG A 1119 44.23 -19.32 -10.00
CA ARG A 1119 42.91 -19.17 -10.61
C ARG A 1119 42.12 -18.17 -9.77
N LEU A 1120 41.78 -17.03 -10.36
CA LEU A 1120 40.81 -16.11 -9.81
C LEU A 1120 39.43 -16.49 -10.34
N THR A 1121 38.47 -16.70 -9.44
CA THR A 1121 37.05 -16.90 -9.77
C THR A 1121 36.25 -15.80 -9.09
N VAL A 1122 35.36 -15.15 -9.82
CA VAL A 1122 34.46 -14.14 -9.29
C VAL A 1122 33.03 -14.52 -9.64
N GLU A 1123 32.15 -14.49 -8.64
CA GLU A 1123 30.71 -14.77 -8.76
C GLU A 1123 29.92 -13.61 -8.18
N SER A 1124 29.00 -13.02 -8.95
CA SER A 1124 28.12 -11.94 -8.51
C SER A 1124 26.87 -12.48 -7.82
N SER A 1125 26.21 -11.63 -7.03
CA SER A 1125 24.97 -11.97 -6.33
C SER A 1125 23.79 -12.35 -7.25
N ASP A 1126 23.83 -11.97 -8.53
CA ASP A 1126 22.88 -12.38 -9.57
C ASP A 1126 23.21 -13.76 -10.20
N GLY A 1127 24.21 -14.47 -9.66
CA GLY A 1127 24.58 -15.83 -10.06
C GLY A 1127 25.53 -15.92 -11.26
N LYS A 1128 25.95 -14.81 -11.85
CA LYS A 1128 26.91 -14.79 -12.96
C LYS A 1128 28.33 -15.00 -12.44
N ARG A 1129 29.17 -15.66 -13.24
CA ARG A 1129 30.51 -16.07 -12.82
C ARG A 1129 31.52 -16.06 -13.96
N ALA A 1130 32.74 -15.65 -13.67
CA ALA A 1130 33.89 -15.86 -14.55
C ALA A 1130 35.15 -16.28 -13.78
N SER A 1131 36.12 -16.81 -14.51
CA SER A 1131 37.41 -17.20 -13.94
C SER A 1131 38.56 -17.00 -14.91
N GLN A 1132 39.72 -16.61 -14.39
CA GLN A 1132 40.94 -16.45 -15.17
C GLN A 1132 42.14 -17.09 -14.46
N LEU A 1133 43.05 -17.67 -15.25
CA LEU A 1133 44.32 -18.23 -14.77
C LEU A 1133 45.47 -17.26 -15.06
N GLN A 1134 46.35 -17.07 -14.09
CA GLN A 1134 47.51 -16.20 -14.19
C GLN A 1134 48.72 -16.79 -13.44
N LYS A 1135 49.90 -16.21 -13.68
CA LYS A 1135 51.16 -16.63 -13.04
C LYS A 1135 51.61 -15.59 -12.02
N LEU A 1136 52.15 -16.06 -10.91
CA LEU A 1136 52.80 -15.23 -9.91
C LEU A 1136 54.18 -15.79 -9.53
N VAL A 1137 55.05 -14.94 -8.99
CA VAL A 1137 56.41 -15.30 -8.60
C VAL A 1137 56.68 -14.88 -7.16
N VAL A 1138 57.13 -15.83 -6.34
CA VAL A 1138 57.55 -15.62 -4.94
C VAL A 1138 59.08 -15.61 -4.89
N LEU A 1139 59.67 -14.56 -4.30
CA LEU A 1139 61.12 -14.33 -4.23
C LEU A 1139 61.80 -14.72 -2.92
#